data_AF-A0A1Z4I8P1-F1
#
_entry.id   AF-A0A1Z4I8P1-F1
#
_cell.length_a   1.000
_cell.length_b   1.000
_cell.length_c   1.000
_cell.angle_alpha   90.00
_cell.angle_beta   90.00
_cell.angle_gamma   90.00
#
_symmetry.space_group_name_H-M   'P 1'
#
loop_
_entity.id
_entity.type
_entity.pdbx_description
1 polymer ?
#
loop_
_entity_poly.entity_id
_entity_poly.type
_entity_poly.pdbx_seq_one_letter_code
_entity_poly.pdbx_strand_id
1 'polypeptide(L)'
;MKPFSSSFGKTKKNKLAGFATTLIATLALAGGINSANANSLKTSTAQEITPVSVQVEPTKSTFPRYQAAAVEPFVLIPVVLVGGLVIFVPLFFGGLVVIGEREVGIVVKKFTISGKGLPAGQLIALNGEAGLQADTLAPGWHWGYWPWQYSVRKETVVVVPQSEIALIVAADGESIPPERILGKIVDCDNFQDARKFLTHGGEKGRQMGFLTAGTYRINTALFKVITAANASSHGMSTEQLRVHTVASDKVGIVTTLDGMPISAGEIAGAVITGHDNFQNSQKFLDGGGRRGLQEQILLSGSWNLNPWFVNVEQVPMTEIPIGYVGVVISFVGKAQEDVSGAAFTHGNLVNPGHKGVWVEPLYPGKHPLNTRIMKVELVPTINIVLNWSGRTERHKYDANLEALTVRSKDGFAFDLEVSQIIHVGALDAPKVISRVGSMQNLVDNVLEPSIGNYFRNSAQDYTVLDFLNARSERQVEASEYIKAALRAYDVQAIDTLIGDIQPPATLMQTQTARKIAEEERKTYEVQQMAQTQRQQLVRETALADIQQEMVKSEQSVQIAELKAQAQIKQANGEAEATKLKAMAEAEGIRATGNAKAETYRTGVDALGTQGYTAMQLMQIIGDRNVRLIPDILVGGSNGTTNGLVDGLLSMILWNQTNKTGEVTPPIPITPPVSQNGNSQLLVELPKDK
;
A
#
# COMPACT_ATOMS: atom_id res chain seq x y z
N MET A 1 -33.34 -20.97 33.45
CA MET A 1 -33.88 -21.90 34.47
C MET A 1 -34.27 -23.22 33.79
N LYS A 2 -34.65 -24.24 34.58
CA LYS A 2 -34.99 -25.64 34.22
C LYS A 2 -36.53 -25.83 34.12
N PRO A 3 -37.13 -27.03 33.87
CA PRO A 3 -36.71 -28.24 33.11
C PRO A 3 -37.86 -29.03 32.36
N PHE A 4 -37.51 -30.19 31.73
CA PHE A 4 -38.35 -31.40 31.46
C PHE A 4 -39.61 -31.27 30.55
N SER A 5 -40.24 -32.32 29.99
CA SER A 5 -40.12 -33.81 30.01
C SER A 5 -40.36 -34.34 28.58
N SER A 6 -39.62 -35.29 27.98
CA SER A 6 -39.56 -36.75 28.21
C SER A 6 -40.90 -37.52 28.08
N SER A 7 -40.93 -38.56 27.21
CA SER A 7 -41.83 -39.72 27.28
C SER A 7 -41.33 -40.87 26.39
N PHE A 8 -41.62 -42.13 26.75
CA PHE A 8 -41.14 -43.35 26.07
C PHE A 8 -42.17 -44.48 26.25
N GLY A 9 -42.67 -45.10 25.18
CA GLY A 9 -43.57 -46.28 25.25
C GLY A 9 -43.85 -46.85 23.85
N LYS A 10 -43.70 -48.14 23.50
CA LYS A 10 -43.72 -49.48 24.16
C LYS A 10 -45.08 -50.15 24.41
N THR A 11 -45.58 -50.78 23.36
CA THR A 11 -46.47 -51.96 23.33
C THR A 11 -46.06 -52.75 22.06
N LYS A 12 -45.79 -54.07 21.98
CA LYS A 12 -46.24 -55.29 22.69
C LYS A 12 -47.77 -55.43 22.67
N LYS A 13 -48.36 -56.54 22.22
CA LYS A 13 -47.84 -57.89 21.88
C LYS A 13 -48.90 -58.60 21.01
N ASN A 14 -48.51 -59.60 20.21
CA ASN A 14 -49.05 -60.95 20.36
C ASN A 14 -48.21 -62.02 19.63
N LYS A 15 -48.20 -63.23 20.20
CA LYS A 15 -47.55 -64.46 19.72
C LYS A 15 -48.38 -65.64 20.24
N LEU A 16 -48.60 -66.65 19.42
CA LEU A 16 -48.89 -68.08 19.73
C LEU A 16 -49.13 -68.80 18.37
N ALA A 17 -48.84 -70.09 18.15
CA ALA A 17 -47.78 -71.00 18.61
C ALA A 17 -47.84 -72.32 17.76
N GLY A 18 -46.85 -73.22 17.88
CA GLY A 18 -46.75 -74.50 17.12
C GLY A 18 -45.74 -74.41 15.96
N PHE A 19 -44.51 -74.94 15.96
CA PHE A 19 -43.78 -75.89 16.84
C PHE A 19 -43.78 -77.38 16.41
N ALA A 20 -42.92 -77.72 15.42
CA ALA A 20 -42.31 -79.02 15.12
C ALA A 20 -41.15 -78.77 14.12
N THR A 21 -39.85 -79.06 14.35
CA THR A 21 -39.13 -80.37 14.31
C THR A 21 -39.27 -81.14 12.99
N THR A 22 -38.23 -81.58 12.25
CA THR A 22 -36.76 -81.71 12.46
C THR A 22 -36.07 -81.85 11.08
N LEU A 23 -34.96 -81.18 10.72
CA LEU A 23 -33.51 -81.45 10.99
C LEU A 23 -32.83 -82.32 9.90
N ILE A 24 -31.56 -82.02 9.58
CA ILE A 24 -30.60 -82.72 8.66
C ILE A 24 -30.75 -82.38 7.15
N ALA A 25 -29.70 -82.14 6.33
CA ALA A 25 -28.35 -81.55 6.53
C ALA A 25 -27.62 -81.36 5.17
N THR A 26 -26.69 -80.39 5.08
CA THR A 26 -25.45 -80.39 4.23
C THR A 26 -25.58 -80.51 2.68
N LEU A 27 -24.55 -80.21 1.86
CA LEU A 27 -23.46 -79.23 1.87
C LEU A 27 -22.76 -79.30 0.49
N ALA A 28 -22.50 -78.18 -0.19
CA ALA A 28 -21.59 -78.13 -1.34
C ALA A 28 -20.94 -76.74 -1.47
N LEU A 29 -19.61 -76.70 -1.32
CA LEU A 29 -18.78 -75.48 -1.43
C LEU A 29 -17.48 -75.82 -2.17
N ALA A 30 -17.26 -75.19 -3.33
CA ALA A 30 -15.97 -74.99 -4.02
C ALA A 30 -16.24 -74.17 -5.30
N GLY A 31 -15.38 -73.27 -5.78
CA GLY A 31 -14.20 -72.60 -5.20
C GLY A 31 -14.01 -71.28 -5.97
N GLY A 32 -13.46 -70.21 -5.40
CA GLY A 32 -12.01 -70.01 -5.29
C GLY A 32 -11.49 -69.21 -6.51
N ILE A 33 -10.51 -68.31 -6.42
CA ILE A 33 -9.60 -67.89 -5.34
C ILE A 33 -9.00 -66.52 -5.71
N ASN A 34 -8.40 -65.79 -4.75
CA ASN A 34 -7.42 -64.77 -5.09
C ASN A 34 -6.38 -64.52 -3.98
N SER A 35 -5.10 -64.63 -4.34
CA SER A 35 -3.89 -64.03 -3.71
C SER A 35 -3.35 -64.45 -2.32
N ALA A 36 -2.03 -64.23 -2.18
CA ALA A 36 -1.23 -64.03 -0.94
C ALA A 36 -0.62 -65.24 -0.17
N ASN A 37 0.37 -65.89 -0.81
CA ASN A 37 1.77 -66.00 -0.34
C ASN A 37 2.11 -66.33 1.14
N ALA A 38 2.74 -67.49 1.38
CA ALA A 38 3.57 -67.81 2.55
C ALA A 38 4.67 -68.83 2.15
N ASN A 39 5.77 -68.93 2.90
CA ASN A 39 7.05 -69.47 2.38
C ASN A 39 7.54 -70.76 3.10
N SER A 40 8.14 -71.66 2.31
CA SER A 40 9.16 -72.70 2.63
C SER A 40 9.06 -73.64 3.86
N LEU A 41 9.29 -74.96 3.66
CA LEU A 41 10.52 -75.68 4.11
C LEU A 41 10.51 -77.24 3.92
N LYS A 42 11.60 -77.73 3.31
CA LYS A 42 12.37 -79.01 3.49
C LYS A 42 11.72 -80.40 3.65
N THR A 43 12.07 -81.21 2.65
CA THR A 43 12.29 -82.68 2.55
C THR A 43 12.79 -83.49 3.77
N SER A 44 12.24 -84.70 3.94
CA SER A 44 12.92 -85.98 4.30
C SER A 44 11.99 -87.11 3.82
N THR A 45 12.32 -88.10 2.96
CA THR A 45 13.47 -89.04 2.81
C THR A 45 13.29 -90.33 3.65
N ALA A 46 13.56 -91.49 3.01
CA ALA A 46 13.39 -92.90 3.47
C ALA A 46 11.93 -93.40 3.57
N GLN A 47 11.58 -94.68 3.26
CA GLN A 47 12.30 -95.81 2.62
C GLN A 47 11.23 -96.72 1.92
N GLU A 48 11.42 -97.18 0.68
CA GLU A 48 11.99 -98.49 0.30
C GLU A 48 11.16 -99.74 0.70
N ILE A 49 10.35 -100.28 -0.23
CA ILE A 49 10.21 -101.74 -0.48
C ILE A 49 9.82 -101.97 -1.97
N THR A 50 10.39 -102.99 -2.63
CA THR A 50 10.00 -103.52 -3.95
C THR A 50 8.99 -104.68 -3.86
N PRO A 51 8.31 -105.09 -4.95
CA PRO A 51 7.04 -105.85 -4.86
C PRO A 51 7.12 -107.37 -5.18
N VAL A 52 5.95 -108.02 -5.01
CA VAL A 52 5.49 -109.34 -5.53
C VAL A 52 5.84 -110.61 -4.75
N SER A 53 4.82 -111.21 -4.12
CA SER A 53 4.44 -112.67 -4.14
C SER A 53 3.36 -112.95 -3.05
N VAL A 54 2.42 -113.91 -3.17
CA VAL A 54 1.92 -114.69 -4.32
C VAL A 54 0.49 -115.23 -4.02
N GLN A 55 -0.31 -115.43 -5.07
CA GLN A 55 -1.55 -116.25 -5.17
C GLN A 55 -2.82 -115.94 -4.33
N VAL A 56 -3.92 -116.44 -4.90
CA VAL A 56 -5.33 -116.35 -4.52
C VAL A 56 -5.91 -117.76 -4.65
N GLU A 57 -6.87 -118.16 -3.82
CA GLU A 57 -8.07 -118.95 -4.19
C GLU A 57 -9.05 -119.03 -2.99
N PRO A 58 -10.36 -119.28 -3.21
CA PRO A 58 -11.37 -118.44 -2.56
C PRO A 58 -12.38 -119.16 -1.66
N THR A 59 -13.14 -118.39 -0.88
CA THR A 59 -14.39 -118.81 -0.24
C THR A 59 -15.54 -117.88 -0.65
N LYS A 60 -16.73 -118.46 -0.90
CA LYS A 60 -17.86 -117.80 -1.57
C LYS A 60 -18.65 -116.85 -0.66
N SER A 61 -19.05 -115.70 -1.20
CA SER A 61 -20.27 -114.98 -0.79
C SER A 61 -20.98 -114.40 -2.02
N THR A 62 -22.31 -114.39 -2.00
CA THR A 62 -23.15 -114.16 -3.19
C THR A 62 -23.37 -112.68 -3.46
N PHE A 63 -23.04 -112.21 -4.68
CA PHE A 63 -23.56 -110.95 -5.22
C PHE A 63 -24.78 -111.22 -6.12
N PRO A 64 -25.88 -110.46 -6.00
CA PRO A 64 -27.00 -110.58 -6.92
C PRO A 64 -26.60 -110.08 -8.31
N ARG A 65 -26.94 -110.84 -9.35
CA ARG A 65 -26.82 -110.37 -10.74
C ARG A 65 -27.84 -109.26 -10.99
N TYR A 66 -27.40 -108.00 -10.94
CA TYR A 66 -28.09 -106.97 -11.71
C TYR A 66 -27.83 -107.24 -13.19
N GLN A 67 -28.83 -107.84 -13.81
CA GLN A 67 -28.86 -108.10 -15.25
C GLN A 67 -28.83 -106.76 -15.97
N ALA A 68 -27.67 -106.43 -16.56
CA ALA A 68 -27.52 -105.23 -17.36
C ALA A 68 -28.50 -105.31 -18.54
N ALA A 69 -29.58 -104.54 -18.46
CA ALA A 69 -30.47 -104.34 -19.59
C ALA A 69 -29.65 -103.66 -20.70
N ALA A 70 -29.41 -104.38 -21.78
CA ALA A 70 -28.80 -103.83 -22.99
C ALA A 70 -29.82 -102.87 -23.63
N VAL A 71 -29.88 -101.64 -23.13
CA VAL A 71 -30.66 -100.56 -23.74
C VAL A 71 -29.99 -100.24 -25.07
N GLU A 72 -30.60 -100.73 -26.15
CA GLU A 72 -30.07 -100.51 -27.50
C GLU A 72 -29.89 -99.01 -27.79
N PRO A 73 -28.86 -98.61 -28.55
CA PRO A 73 -28.59 -97.21 -28.83
C PRO A 73 -29.77 -96.50 -29.53
N PHE A 74 -30.62 -97.27 -30.23
CA PHE A 74 -31.86 -96.79 -30.84
C PHE A 74 -32.96 -96.33 -29.86
N VAL A 75 -32.84 -96.59 -28.55
CA VAL A 75 -33.83 -96.14 -27.54
C VAL A 75 -33.34 -94.90 -26.77
N LEU A 76 -32.04 -94.79 -26.52
CA LEU A 76 -31.49 -93.58 -25.89
C LEU A 76 -31.53 -92.36 -26.83
N ILE A 77 -31.30 -92.54 -28.13
CA ILE A 77 -31.38 -91.46 -29.13
C ILE A 77 -32.76 -90.76 -29.13
N PRO A 78 -33.91 -91.45 -29.27
CA PRO A 78 -35.22 -90.79 -29.21
C PRO A 78 -35.56 -90.26 -27.82
N VAL A 79 -35.11 -90.84 -26.70
CA VAL A 79 -35.34 -90.25 -25.37
C VAL A 79 -34.56 -88.95 -25.18
N VAL A 80 -33.31 -88.87 -25.66
CA VAL A 80 -32.50 -87.64 -25.64
C VAL A 80 -33.00 -86.62 -26.66
N LEU A 81 -33.48 -87.05 -27.85
CA LEU A 81 -34.12 -86.15 -28.81
C LEU A 81 -35.47 -85.62 -28.33
N VAL A 82 -36.32 -86.46 -27.72
CA VAL A 82 -37.64 -86.03 -27.20
C VAL A 82 -37.48 -85.21 -25.94
N GLY A 83 -36.64 -85.63 -24.98
CA GLY A 83 -36.33 -84.82 -23.78
C GLY A 83 -35.64 -83.51 -24.14
N GLY A 84 -34.69 -83.56 -25.09
CA GLY A 84 -34.05 -82.39 -25.67
C GLY A 84 -35.07 -81.46 -26.34
N LEU A 85 -35.95 -81.97 -27.20
CA LEU A 85 -37.00 -81.20 -27.88
C LEU A 85 -38.02 -80.63 -26.87
N VAL A 86 -38.43 -81.39 -25.85
CA VAL A 86 -39.36 -80.95 -24.80
C VAL A 86 -38.76 -79.86 -23.89
N ILE A 87 -37.44 -79.70 -23.82
CA ILE A 87 -36.77 -78.58 -23.12
C ILE A 87 -36.43 -77.45 -24.09
N PHE A 88 -35.89 -77.77 -25.26
CA PHE A 88 -35.39 -76.82 -26.26
C PHE A 88 -36.51 -76.08 -27.00
N VAL A 89 -37.63 -76.75 -27.31
CA VAL A 89 -38.80 -76.10 -27.91
C VAL A 89 -39.38 -75.03 -27.00
N PRO A 90 -39.74 -75.26 -25.71
CA PRO A 90 -40.23 -74.19 -24.86
C PRO A 90 -39.18 -73.13 -24.49
N LEU A 91 -37.86 -73.40 -24.53
CA LEU A 91 -36.88 -72.31 -24.44
C LEU A 91 -36.86 -71.45 -25.72
N PHE A 92 -36.81 -72.08 -26.90
CA PHE A 92 -36.64 -71.39 -28.19
C PHE A 92 -37.92 -70.70 -28.68
N PHE A 93 -39.08 -71.37 -28.51
CA PHE A 93 -40.42 -70.82 -28.77
C PHE A 93 -41.03 -70.10 -27.56
N GLY A 94 -40.44 -70.18 -26.36
CA GLY A 94 -40.85 -69.34 -25.22
C GLY A 94 -40.37 -67.89 -25.34
N GLY A 95 -39.35 -67.63 -26.17
CA GLY A 95 -38.80 -66.28 -26.35
C GLY A 95 -38.22 -65.70 -25.06
N LEU A 96 -37.53 -66.53 -24.27
CA LEU A 96 -36.90 -66.13 -23.01
C LEU A 96 -35.68 -65.25 -23.28
N VAL A 97 -35.70 -64.02 -22.78
CA VAL A 97 -34.59 -63.07 -22.80
C VAL A 97 -34.26 -62.66 -21.36
N VAL A 98 -33.02 -62.93 -20.94
CA VAL A 98 -32.50 -62.52 -19.63
C VAL A 98 -31.65 -61.26 -19.79
N ILE A 99 -31.98 -60.20 -19.06
CA ILE A 99 -31.24 -58.94 -19.00
C ILE A 99 -30.54 -58.84 -17.64
N GLY A 100 -29.23 -58.60 -17.64
CA GLY A 100 -28.41 -58.46 -16.43
C GLY A 100 -28.67 -57.16 -15.68
N GLU A 101 -28.28 -57.11 -14.40
CA GLU A 101 -28.56 -55.98 -13.48
C GLU A 101 -28.00 -54.62 -13.95
N ARG A 102 -26.91 -54.66 -14.72
CA ARG A 102 -26.22 -53.51 -15.33
C ARG A 102 -26.40 -53.42 -16.85
N GLU A 103 -27.39 -54.14 -17.39
CA GLU A 103 -27.79 -54.09 -18.79
C GLU A 103 -29.17 -53.42 -18.94
N VAL A 104 -29.44 -52.90 -20.13
CA VAL A 104 -30.78 -52.52 -20.62
C VAL A 104 -31.04 -53.27 -21.92
N GLY A 105 -32.21 -53.88 -22.06
CA GLY A 105 -32.59 -54.61 -23.27
C GLY A 105 -33.35 -53.72 -24.26
N ILE A 106 -32.71 -53.33 -25.35
CA ILE A 106 -33.30 -52.53 -26.42
C ILE A 106 -33.93 -53.47 -27.46
N VAL A 107 -35.25 -53.40 -27.59
CA VAL A 107 -36.03 -54.32 -28.44
C VAL A 107 -36.11 -53.80 -29.87
N VAL A 108 -35.73 -54.63 -30.84
CA VAL A 108 -36.03 -54.42 -32.27
C VAL A 108 -37.05 -55.47 -32.71
N LYS A 109 -38.18 -55.04 -33.29
CA LYS A 109 -39.20 -55.91 -33.87
C LYS A 109 -38.97 -56.02 -35.38
N LYS A 110 -38.57 -57.20 -35.86
CA LYS A 110 -38.18 -57.46 -37.25
C LYS A 110 -39.35 -57.31 -38.22
N PHE A 111 -40.54 -57.78 -37.83
CA PHE A 111 -41.77 -57.66 -38.60
C PHE A 111 -43.02 -57.72 -37.72
N THR A 112 -44.15 -57.25 -38.25
CA THR A 112 -45.47 -57.35 -37.61
C THR A 112 -46.47 -58.06 -38.51
N ILE A 113 -47.28 -58.94 -37.91
CA ILE A 113 -48.32 -59.72 -38.63
C ILE A 113 -49.45 -58.79 -39.12
N SER A 114 -49.63 -57.62 -38.49
CA SER A 114 -50.63 -56.61 -38.87
C SER A 114 -50.22 -55.71 -40.05
N GLY A 115 -49.05 -55.90 -40.65
CA GLY A 115 -48.56 -55.09 -41.78
C GLY A 115 -48.20 -53.62 -41.49
N LYS A 116 -48.46 -53.12 -40.26
CA LYS A 116 -48.14 -51.74 -39.85
C LYS A 116 -46.63 -51.50 -39.73
N GLY A 117 -46.04 -50.90 -40.76
CA GLY A 117 -44.71 -50.30 -40.70
C GLY A 117 -44.69 -48.98 -39.92
N LEU A 118 -43.48 -48.50 -39.61
CA LEU A 118 -43.26 -47.17 -39.04
C LEU A 118 -43.80 -46.04 -39.95
N PRO A 119 -44.36 -44.96 -39.38
CA PRO A 119 -44.66 -43.74 -40.13
C PRO A 119 -43.40 -43.13 -40.75
N ALA A 120 -43.54 -42.52 -41.94
CA ALA A 120 -42.43 -41.91 -42.64
C ALA A 120 -41.81 -40.76 -41.82
N GLY A 121 -40.52 -40.90 -41.50
CA GLY A 121 -39.77 -39.92 -40.69
C GLY A 121 -39.64 -40.26 -39.20
N GLN A 122 -40.28 -41.33 -38.72
CA GLN A 122 -40.05 -41.89 -37.38
C GLN A 122 -39.09 -43.09 -37.44
N LEU A 123 -38.32 -43.26 -36.37
CA LEU A 123 -37.31 -44.32 -36.18
C LEU A 123 -37.72 -45.30 -35.06
N ILE A 124 -38.50 -44.83 -34.09
CA ILE A 124 -38.91 -45.56 -32.89
C ILE A 124 -40.42 -45.85 -32.91
N ALA A 125 -40.77 -47.13 -32.86
CA ALA A 125 -42.14 -47.62 -32.86
C ALA A 125 -42.79 -47.47 -31.47
N LEU A 126 -43.97 -46.85 -31.45
CA LEU A 126 -44.76 -46.65 -30.24
C LEU A 126 -45.82 -47.75 -30.04
N ASN A 127 -46.44 -48.24 -31.13
CA ASN A 127 -47.62 -49.12 -31.03
C ASN A 127 -47.35 -50.55 -31.50
N GLY A 128 -46.13 -51.04 -31.31
CA GLY A 128 -45.74 -52.39 -31.71
C GLY A 128 -45.58 -52.57 -33.23
N GLU A 129 -45.33 -51.47 -33.96
CA GLU A 129 -44.92 -51.49 -35.38
C GLU A 129 -43.57 -52.20 -35.56
N ALA A 130 -43.23 -52.56 -36.81
CA ALA A 130 -41.91 -53.11 -37.13
C ALA A 130 -40.83 -52.01 -37.08
N GLY A 131 -39.78 -52.22 -36.28
CA GLY A 131 -38.74 -51.22 -36.01
C GLY A 131 -38.11 -51.34 -34.62
N LEU A 132 -37.26 -50.39 -34.25
CA LEU A 132 -36.82 -50.17 -32.86
C LEU A 132 -38.05 -49.85 -32.00
N GLN A 133 -38.20 -50.45 -30.83
CA GLN A 133 -39.33 -50.14 -29.93
C GLN A 133 -38.93 -49.02 -28.93
N ALA A 134 -39.90 -48.23 -28.49
CA ALA A 134 -39.69 -47.23 -27.44
C ALA A 134 -39.36 -47.87 -26.08
N ASP A 135 -40.14 -48.88 -25.68
CA ASP A 135 -39.99 -49.53 -24.37
C ASP A 135 -38.71 -50.37 -24.31
N THR A 136 -38.00 -50.28 -23.18
CA THR A 136 -36.81 -51.10 -22.89
C THR A 136 -37.11 -52.18 -21.86
N LEU A 137 -36.35 -53.26 -21.90
CA LEU A 137 -36.40 -54.32 -20.90
C LEU A 137 -35.48 -53.97 -19.72
N ALA A 138 -36.09 -53.82 -18.55
CA ALA A 138 -35.40 -53.76 -17.27
C ALA A 138 -34.69 -55.10 -16.96
N PRO A 139 -33.73 -55.13 -16.00
CA PRO A 139 -33.12 -56.38 -15.57
C PRO A 139 -34.13 -57.44 -15.12
N GLY A 140 -33.88 -58.71 -15.43
CA GLY A 140 -34.77 -59.82 -15.12
C GLY A 140 -35.00 -60.79 -16.29
N TRP A 141 -36.04 -61.62 -16.17
CA TRP A 141 -36.42 -62.63 -17.16
C TRP A 141 -37.69 -62.19 -17.89
N HIS A 142 -37.59 -62.00 -19.19
CA HIS A 142 -38.70 -61.58 -20.06
C HIS A 142 -39.06 -62.71 -21.03
N TRP A 143 -40.35 -62.93 -21.26
CA TRP A 143 -40.88 -64.00 -22.10
C TRP A 143 -41.64 -63.44 -23.30
N GLY A 144 -41.78 -64.23 -24.38
CA GLY A 144 -42.46 -63.81 -25.61
C GLY A 144 -41.60 -63.04 -26.61
N TYR A 145 -40.31 -62.80 -26.33
CA TYR A 145 -39.38 -62.15 -27.25
C TYR A 145 -38.74 -63.18 -28.20
N TRP A 146 -39.56 -63.79 -29.06
CA TRP A 146 -39.14 -64.84 -29.98
C TRP A 146 -38.00 -64.40 -30.92
N PRO A 147 -36.88 -65.14 -31.02
CA PRO A 147 -35.73 -64.75 -31.87
C PRO A 147 -36.04 -64.59 -33.36
N TRP A 148 -37.15 -65.15 -33.85
CA TRP A 148 -37.59 -64.98 -35.24
C TRP A 148 -38.34 -63.67 -35.47
N GLN A 149 -39.12 -63.16 -34.50
CA GLN A 149 -39.84 -61.89 -34.61
C GLN A 149 -39.07 -60.70 -34.03
N TYR A 150 -38.33 -60.91 -32.95
CA TYR A 150 -37.64 -59.88 -32.19
C TYR A 150 -36.11 -60.07 -32.26
N SER A 151 -35.40 -59.00 -31.95
CA SER A 151 -33.96 -58.98 -31.69
C SER A 151 -33.75 -58.04 -30.51
N VAL A 152 -33.33 -58.56 -29.36
CA VAL A 152 -33.02 -57.72 -28.19
C VAL A 152 -31.52 -57.48 -28.16
N ARG A 153 -31.12 -56.21 -28.32
CA ARG A 153 -29.75 -55.76 -28.07
C ARG A 153 -29.61 -55.54 -26.57
N LYS A 154 -28.55 -56.07 -25.97
CA LYS A 154 -28.20 -55.75 -24.59
C LYS A 154 -27.13 -54.67 -24.62
N GLU A 155 -27.38 -53.56 -23.96
CA GLU A 155 -26.41 -52.47 -23.84
C GLU A 155 -26.20 -52.12 -22.37
N THR A 156 -25.00 -51.64 -22.01
CA THR A 156 -24.65 -51.32 -20.63
C THR A 156 -25.39 -50.07 -20.15
N VAL A 157 -25.87 -50.08 -18.90
CA VAL A 157 -26.49 -48.89 -18.29
C VAL A 157 -25.54 -47.68 -18.31
N VAL A 158 -26.09 -46.49 -18.56
CA VAL A 158 -25.31 -45.26 -18.63
C VAL A 158 -24.95 -44.82 -17.21
N VAL A 159 -23.65 -44.76 -16.90
CA VAL A 159 -23.14 -44.26 -15.62
C VAL A 159 -22.57 -42.87 -15.84
N VAL A 160 -23.08 -41.89 -15.09
CA VAL A 160 -22.54 -40.52 -15.04
C VAL A 160 -21.74 -40.39 -13.74
N PRO A 161 -20.42 -40.15 -13.79
CA PRO A 161 -19.59 -39.98 -12.60
C PRO A 161 -20.03 -38.81 -11.70
N GLN A 162 -19.53 -38.81 -10.47
CA GLN A 162 -19.67 -37.64 -9.58
C GLN A 162 -18.87 -36.46 -10.14
N SER A 163 -19.39 -35.24 -9.92
CA SER A 163 -18.86 -33.99 -10.47
C SER A 163 -18.86 -33.88 -12.01
N GLU A 164 -19.61 -34.74 -12.70
CA GLU A 164 -19.86 -34.68 -14.14
C GLU A 164 -21.37 -34.59 -14.44
N ILE A 165 -21.69 -34.06 -15.62
CA ILE A 165 -23.01 -34.09 -16.24
C ILE A 165 -22.94 -34.83 -17.57
N ALA A 166 -24.09 -35.32 -18.06
CA ALA A 166 -24.17 -35.95 -19.38
C ALA A 166 -25.26 -35.31 -20.25
N LEU A 167 -24.95 -35.07 -21.52
CA LEU A 167 -25.85 -34.40 -22.47
C LEU A 167 -26.56 -35.42 -23.37
N ILE A 168 -27.81 -35.15 -23.73
CA ILE A 168 -28.61 -36.04 -24.57
C ILE A 168 -28.78 -35.45 -25.97
N VAL A 169 -28.61 -36.29 -26.99
CA VAL A 169 -29.11 -36.04 -28.35
C VAL A 169 -30.18 -37.07 -28.66
N ALA A 170 -31.43 -36.63 -28.83
CA ALA A 170 -32.53 -37.49 -29.27
C ALA A 170 -32.46 -37.68 -30.80
N ALA A 171 -32.55 -38.92 -31.27
CA ALA A 171 -32.53 -39.28 -32.69
C ALA A 171 -33.91 -39.11 -33.36
N ASP A 172 -34.99 -39.21 -32.59
CA ASP A 172 -36.37 -39.22 -33.06
C ASP A 172 -37.27 -38.36 -32.16
N GLY A 173 -38.44 -37.97 -32.68
CA GLY A 173 -39.38 -37.04 -32.05
C GLY A 173 -39.86 -35.92 -32.98
N GLU A 174 -40.56 -34.95 -32.40
CA GLU A 174 -40.97 -33.72 -33.10
C GLU A 174 -39.75 -32.94 -33.61
N SER A 175 -39.89 -32.15 -34.68
CA SER A 175 -38.79 -31.30 -35.14
C SER A 175 -38.70 -30.04 -34.26
N ILE A 176 -37.50 -29.72 -33.75
CA ILE A 176 -37.26 -28.45 -33.03
C ILE A 176 -37.69 -27.27 -33.91
N PRO A 177 -38.49 -26.30 -33.41
CA PRO A 177 -38.88 -25.11 -34.17
C PRO A 177 -37.65 -24.28 -34.59
N PRO A 178 -37.61 -23.68 -35.80
CA PRO A 178 -36.44 -22.93 -36.30
C PRO A 178 -35.96 -21.75 -35.44
N GLU A 179 -36.78 -21.31 -34.47
CA GLU A 179 -36.48 -20.24 -33.53
C GLU A 179 -35.58 -20.69 -32.36
N ARG A 180 -35.51 -22.00 -32.09
CA ARG A 180 -34.82 -22.62 -30.94
C ARG A 180 -33.71 -23.56 -31.41
N ILE A 181 -32.64 -23.71 -30.63
CA ILE A 181 -31.48 -24.55 -30.97
C ILE A 181 -31.54 -25.92 -30.26
N LEU A 182 -32.16 -25.99 -29.09
CA LEU A 182 -32.22 -27.16 -28.21
C LEU A 182 -33.65 -27.67 -27.98
N GLY A 183 -33.83 -28.99 -27.90
CA GLY A 183 -35.13 -29.62 -27.65
C GLY A 183 -35.72 -29.30 -26.27
N LYS A 184 -37.04 -29.10 -26.23
CA LYS A 184 -37.81 -28.84 -24.98
C LYS A 184 -37.61 -29.91 -23.92
N ILE A 185 -37.59 -29.51 -22.65
CA ILE A 185 -37.54 -30.46 -21.52
C ILE A 185 -38.92 -31.10 -21.35
N VAL A 186 -38.94 -32.42 -21.31
CA VAL A 186 -40.15 -33.25 -21.18
C VAL A 186 -40.02 -34.17 -19.97
N ASP A 187 -41.08 -34.32 -19.17
CA ASP A 187 -41.08 -35.29 -18.08
C ASP A 187 -41.18 -36.73 -18.64
N CYS A 188 -40.09 -37.47 -18.45
CA CYS A 188 -39.84 -38.81 -18.97
C CYS A 188 -38.89 -39.63 -18.08
N ASP A 189 -38.89 -39.35 -16.77
CA ASP A 189 -37.95 -39.91 -15.78
C ASP A 189 -36.50 -39.91 -16.27
N ASN A 190 -35.95 -38.71 -16.50
CA ASN A 190 -34.56 -38.49 -16.87
C ASN A 190 -34.13 -39.28 -18.13
N PHE A 191 -34.98 -39.24 -19.18
CA PHE A 191 -34.80 -39.92 -20.47
C PHE A 191 -34.75 -41.46 -20.39
N GLN A 192 -35.23 -42.06 -19.29
CA GLN A 192 -35.39 -43.51 -19.19
C GLN A 192 -36.68 -43.98 -19.87
N ASP A 193 -37.79 -43.26 -19.67
CA ASP A 193 -39.07 -43.55 -20.33
C ASP A 193 -39.15 -42.93 -21.74
N ALA A 194 -38.46 -43.54 -22.69
CA ALA A 194 -38.49 -43.19 -24.11
C ALA A 194 -39.93 -43.08 -24.68
N ARG A 195 -40.87 -43.92 -24.21
CA ARG A 195 -42.29 -43.81 -24.55
C ARG A 195 -42.88 -42.47 -24.10
N LYS A 196 -42.70 -42.08 -22.83
CA LYS A 196 -43.22 -40.82 -22.27
C LYS A 196 -42.64 -39.61 -23.00
N PHE A 197 -41.34 -39.63 -23.30
CA PHE A 197 -40.68 -38.56 -24.08
C PHE A 197 -41.42 -38.33 -25.40
N LEU A 198 -41.61 -39.39 -26.21
CA LEU A 198 -42.28 -39.29 -27.50
C LEU A 198 -43.78 -38.94 -27.38
N THR A 199 -44.52 -39.51 -26.42
CA THR A 199 -45.97 -39.21 -26.26
C THR A 199 -46.27 -37.82 -25.70
N HIS A 200 -45.32 -37.19 -25.01
CA HIS A 200 -45.42 -35.80 -24.54
C HIS A 200 -44.74 -34.80 -25.50
N GLY A 201 -44.51 -35.18 -26.76
CA GLY A 201 -44.00 -34.28 -27.81
C GLY A 201 -42.49 -34.02 -27.74
N GLY A 202 -41.68 -34.96 -27.26
CA GLY A 202 -40.22 -34.82 -27.21
C GLY A 202 -39.63 -34.45 -28.58
N GLU A 203 -38.72 -33.47 -28.60
CA GLU A 203 -38.15 -32.90 -29.82
C GLU A 203 -36.80 -33.56 -30.17
N LYS A 204 -36.58 -33.93 -31.43
CA LYS A 204 -35.34 -34.57 -31.90
C LYS A 204 -34.19 -33.58 -32.06
N GLY A 205 -32.98 -33.98 -31.70
CA GLY A 205 -31.78 -33.14 -31.71
C GLY A 205 -31.13 -33.03 -30.32
N ARG A 206 -30.26 -32.03 -30.16
CA ARG A 206 -29.61 -31.71 -28.88
C ARG A 206 -30.67 -31.28 -27.86
N GLN A 207 -30.68 -31.85 -26.66
CA GLN A 207 -31.67 -31.52 -25.63
C GLN A 207 -31.20 -30.36 -24.74
N MET A 208 -32.15 -29.58 -24.20
CA MET A 208 -31.85 -28.68 -23.07
C MET A 208 -31.58 -29.45 -21.78
N GLY A 209 -32.32 -30.54 -21.56
CA GLY A 209 -32.14 -31.42 -20.41
C GLY A 209 -30.80 -32.15 -20.45
N PHE A 210 -30.25 -32.40 -19.26
CA PHE A 210 -29.00 -33.12 -19.03
C PHE A 210 -29.18 -34.07 -17.83
N LEU A 211 -28.32 -35.08 -17.74
CA LEU A 211 -28.25 -35.98 -16.59
C LEU A 211 -27.22 -35.47 -15.59
N THR A 212 -27.51 -35.62 -14.31
CA THR A 212 -26.55 -35.42 -13.21
C THR A 212 -25.84 -36.74 -12.87
N ALA A 213 -24.98 -36.74 -11.85
CA ALA A 213 -24.29 -37.95 -11.39
C ALA A 213 -25.28 -39.07 -10.98
N GLY A 214 -25.18 -40.24 -11.60
CA GLY A 214 -26.17 -41.31 -11.45
C GLY A 214 -25.94 -42.53 -12.33
N THR A 215 -26.90 -43.46 -12.33
CA THR A 215 -26.92 -44.63 -13.22
C THR A 215 -28.31 -44.78 -13.83
N TYR A 216 -28.39 -44.64 -15.16
CA TYR A 216 -29.65 -44.47 -15.90
C TYR A 216 -29.84 -45.60 -16.91
N ARG A 217 -31.08 -46.09 -17.02
CA ARG A 217 -31.49 -47.12 -17.99
C ARG A 217 -32.10 -46.45 -19.22
N ILE A 218 -31.23 -46.02 -20.14
CA ILE A 218 -31.60 -45.19 -21.28
C ILE A 218 -31.67 -46.03 -22.56
N ASN A 219 -32.70 -45.81 -23.38
CA ASN A 219 -32.79 -46.38 -24.73
C ASN A 219 -31.79 -45.69 -25.66
N THR A 220 -30.56 -46.21 -25.74
CA THR A 220 -29.45 -45.61 -26.53
C THR A 220 -29.75 -45.46 -28.03
N ALA A 221 -30.69 -46.25 -28.55
CA ALA A 221 -31.14 -46.17 -29.94
C ALA A 221 -32.04 -44.96 -30.22
N LEU A 222 -32.71 -44.42 -29.18
CA LEU A 222 -33.38 -43.11 -29.24
C LEU A 222 -32.47 -41.98 -28.73
N PHE A 223 -31.73 -42.21 -27.65
CA PHE A 223 -30.98 -41.17 -26.93
C PHE A 223 -29.47 -41.43 -26.97
N LYS A 224 -28.75 -40.70 -27.82
CA LYS A 224 -27.28 -40.73 -27.81
C LYS A 224 -26.76 -39.85 -26.68
N VAL A 225 -26.30 -40.48 -25.60
CA VAL A 225 -25.79 -39.79 -24.40
C VAL A 225 -24.28 -39.51 -24.50
N ILE A 226 -23.90 -38.28 -24.17
CA ILE A 226 -22.52 -37.79 -24.17
C ILE A 226 -22.06 -37.61 -22.73
N THR A 227 -21.00 -38.32 -22.35
CA THR A 227 -20.33 -38.26 -21.04
C THR A 227 -18.87 -37.82 -21.22
N ALA A 228 -18.16 -37.46 -20.15
CA ALA A 228 -16.74 -37.09 -20.28
C ALA A 228 -15.88 -38.22 -20.90
N ALA A 229 -16.29 -39.48 -20.76
CA ALA A 229 -15.62 -40.63 -21.37
C ALA A 229 -15.75 -40.72 -22.90
N ASN A 230 -16.77 -40.09 -23.52
CA ASN A 230 -16.98 -40.12 -24.98
C ASN A 230 -16.99 -38.73 -25.65
N ALA A 231 -16.90 -37.63 -24.88
CA ALA A 231 -16.96 -36.24 -25.33
C ALA A 231 -16.09 -35.93 -26.56
N SER A 232 -14.84 -36.41 -26.59
CA SER A 232 -13.90 -36.19 -27.70
C SER A 232 -14.41 -36.75 -29.03
N SER A 233 -15.14 -37.88 -29.01
CA SER A 233 -15.74 -38.46 -30.22
C SER A 233 -16.95 -37.68 -30.75
N HIS A 234 -17.42 -36.69 -29.98
CA HIS A 234 -18.51 -35.76 -30.29
C HIS A 234 -18.04 -34.32 -30.53
N GLY A 235 -16.72 -34.07 -30.57
CA GLY A 235 -16.17 -32.71 -30.76
C GLY A 235 -16.30 -31.79 -29.55
N MET A 236 -16.40 -32.35 -28.34
CA MET A 236 -16.46 -31.60 -27.07
C MET A 236 -15.25 -31.91 -26.19
N SER A 237 -14.85 -30.97 -25.33
CA SER A 237 -13.83 -31.25 -24.32
C SER A 237 -14.44 -31.98 -23.12
N THR A 238 -13.62 -32.73 -22.39
CA THR A 238 -14.06 -33.42 -21.15
C THR A 238 -14.37 -32.43 -20.03
N GLU A 239 -13.74 -31.24 -20.06
CA GLU A 239 -13.92 -30.17 -19.08
C GLU A 239 -15.29 -29.48 -19.21
N GLN A 240 -15.83 -29.38 -20.43
CA GLN A 240 -17.18 -28.84 -20.68
C GLN A 240 -18.31 -29.68 -20.05
N LEU A 241 -18.03 -30.94 -19.66
CA LEU A 241 -19.00 -31.86 -19.06
C LEU A 241 -18.77 -32.05 -17.55
N ARG A 242 -17.86 -31.29 -16.94
CA ARG A 242 -17.69 -31.24 -15.49
C ARG A 242 -18.58 -30.15 -14.89
N VAL A 243 -18.98 -30.32 -13.63
CA VAL A 243 -19.76 -29.32 -12.89
C VAL A 243 -18.97 -28.01 -12.81
N HIS A 244 -19.52 -26.94 -13.40
CA HIS A 244 -18.81 -25.68 -13.57
C HIS A 244 -18.59 -25.01 -12.23
N THR A 245 -17.33 -24.79 -11.84
CA THR A 245 -16.98 -24.23 -10.52
C THR A 245 -16.36 -22.86 -10.66
N VAL A 246 -17.04 -21.83 -10.14
CA VAL A 246 -16.58 -20.44 -10.10
C VAL A 246 -15.76 -20.23 -8.83
N ALA A 247 -14.52 -19.75 -8.99
CA ALA A 247 -13.60 -19.51 -7.87
C ALA A 247 -14.09 -18.40 -6.92
N SER A 248 -13.68 -18.45 -5.65
CA SER A 248 -14.18 -17.55 -4.59
C SER A 248 -13.83 -16.07 -4.78
N ASP A 249 -12.80 -15.78 -5.57
CA ASP A 249 -12.33 -14.44 -5.95
C ASP A 249 -12.92 -13.93 -7.28
N LYS A 250 -13.77 -14.73 -7.93
CA LYS A 250 -14.28 -14.49 -9.28
C LYS A 250 -15.80 -14.48 -9.35
N VAL A 251 -16.29 -13.88 -10.43
CA VAL A 251 -17.70 -13.86 -10.83
C VAL A 251 -17.83 -14.52 -12.21
N GLY A 252 -18.86 -15.34 -12.38
CA GLY A 252 -19.19 -15.94 -13.67
C GLY A 252 -20.07 -15.00 -14.48
N ILE A 253 -19.55 -14.51 -15.61
CA ILE A 253 -20.31 -13.73 -16.58
C ILE A 253 -20.98 -14.70 -17.55
N VAL A 254 -22.31 -14.71 -17.54
CA VAL A 254 -23.12 -15.69 -18.28
C VAL A 254 -23.45 -15.20 -19.68
N THR A 255 -23.28 -16.07 -20.67
CA THR A 255 -23.76 -15.88 -22.05
C THR A 255 -24.63 -17.08 -22.44
N THR A 256 -25.91 -16.84 -22.69
CA THR A 256 -26.85 -17.86 -23.21
C THR A 256 -26.72 -17.98 -24.72
N LEU A 257 -26.87 -19.19 -25.25
CA LEU A 257 -26.77 -19.47 -26.69
C LEU A 257 -28.14 -19.64 -27.37
N ASP A 258 -29.19 -19.96 -26.59
CA ASP A 258 -30.55 -20.20 -27.06
C ASP A 258 -31.56 -19.25 -26.41
N GLY A 259 -32.73 -19.07 -27.03
CA GLY A 259 -33.77 -18.14 -26.62
C GLY A 259 -33.94 -16.92 -27.52
N MET A 260 -34.81 -15.99 -27.09
CA MET A 260 -35.23 -14.83 -27.90
C MET A 260 -34.04 -13.89 -28.22
N PRO A 261 -33.99 -13.21 -29.37
CA PRO A 261 -32.96 -12.20 -29.61
C PRO A 261 -33.03 -11.06 -28.58
N ILE A 262 -31.88 -10.52 -28.18
CA ILE A 262 -31.81 -9.27 -27.39
C ILE A 262 -32.45 -8.13 -28.18
N SER A 263 -33.19 -7.26 -27.48
CA SER A 263 -33.86 -6.10 -28.08
C SER A 263 -32.87 -5.10 -28.67
N ALA A 264 -33.21 -4.50 -29.81
CA ALA A 264 -32.34 -3.54 -30.48
C ALA A 264 -32.04 -2.32 -29.57
N GLY A 265 -30.76 -2.05 -29.32
CA GLY A 265 -30.30 -0.99 -28.41
C GLY A 265 -29.92 -1.46 -26.99
N GLU A 266 -30.13 -2.74 -26.68
CA GLU A 266 -29.68 -3.39 -25.44
C GLU A 266 -28.46 -4.30 -25.71
N ILE A 267 -27.63 -4.51 -24.68
CA ILE A 267 -26.36 -5.26 -24.78
C ILE A 267 -26.48 -6.64 -24.11
N ALA A 268 -27.45 -6.83 -23.21
CA ALA A 268 -27.64 -8.06 -22.46
C ALA A 268 -29.13 -8.43 -22.29
N GLY A 269 -29.40 -9.69 -21.94
CA GLY A 269 -30.71 -10.15 -21.50
C GLY A 269 -31.01 -9.76 -20.05
N ALA A 270 -32.24 -9.26 -19.84
CA ALA A 270 -32.74 -8.87 -18.53
C ALA A 270 -32.86 -10.06 -17.55
N VAL A 271 -32.72 -9.79 -16.25
CA VAL A 271 -32.78 -10.83 -15.19
C VAL A 271 -34.15 -11.51 -15.12
N ILE A 272 -34.19 -12.83 -15.39
CA ILE A 272 -35.38 -13.68 -15.28
C ILE A 272 -35.34 -14.45 -13.94
N THR A 273 -36.45 -14.53 -13.21
CA THR A 273 -36.50 -15.22 -11.90
C THR A 273 -36.89 -16.71 -12.01
N GLY A 274 -36.72 -17.48 -10.93
CA GLY A 274 -37.27 -18.84 -10.79
C GLY A 274 -36.56 -19.99 -11.55
N HIS A 275 -35.54 -19.69 -12.36
CA HIS A 275 -34.83 -20.65 -13.21
C HIS A 275 -33.53 -21.24 -12.59
N ASP A 276 -33.24 -20.88 -11.33
CA ASP A 276 -32.13 -21.38 -10.49
C ASP A 276 -30.73 -21.30 -11.14
N ASN A 277 -30.26 -20.06 -11.38
CA ASN A 277 -28.91 -19.74 -11.85
C ASN A 277 -28.50 -20.55 -13.09
N PHE A 278 -29.33 -20.47 -14.12
CA PHE A 278 -29.19 -21.16 -15.41
C PHE A 278 -29.17 -22.69 -15.38
N GLN A 279 -29.44 -23.34 -14.24
CA GLN A 279 -29.55 -24.80 -14.16
C GLN A 279 -30.87 -25.32 -14.77
N ASN A 280 -31.95 -24.52 -14.76
CA ASN A 280 -33.22 -24.87 -15.40
C ASN A 280 -33.46 -24.03 -16.67
N SER A 281 -32.90 -24.48 -17.79
CA SER A 281 -32.98 -23.82 -19.10
C SER A 281 -34.42 -23.58 -19.57
N GLN A 282 -35.31 -24.54 -19.32
CA GLN A 282 -36.71 -24.45 -19.75
C GLN A 282 -37.41 -23.26 -19.08
N LYS A 283 -37.32 -23.14 -17.75
CA LYS A 283 -37.90 -22.00 -17.02
C LYS A 283 -37.32 -20.64 -17.43
N PHE A 284 -36.04 -20.60 -17.82
CA PHE A 284 -35.44 -19.37 -18.35
C PHE A 284 -36.08 -18.97 -19.69
N LEU A 285 -36.25 -19.91 -20.63
CA LEU A 285 -36.91 -19.65 -21.91
C LEU A 285 -38.39 -19.32 -21.75
N ASP A 286 -39.13 -20.07 -20.91
CA ASP A 286 -40.55 -19.85 -20.63
C ASP A 286 -40.80 -18.45 -20.01
N GLY A 287 -39.83 -17.95 -19.24
CA GLY A 287 -39.83 -16.60 -18.68
C GLY A 287 -39.50 -15.47 -19.67
N GLY A 288 -39.39 -15.75 -20.97
CA GLY A 288 -39.00 -14.77 -21.99
C GLY A 288 -37.48 -14.56 -22.09
N GLY A 289 -36.69 -15.54 -21.64
CA GLY A 289 -35.24 -15.50 -21.64
C GLY A 289 -34.62 -15.28 -23.02
N ARG A 290 -33.59 -14.44 -23.06
CA ARG A 290 -32.95 -13.97 -24.29
C ARG A 290 -31.57 -14.60 -24.49
N ARG A 291 -31.17 -14.83 -25.75
CA ARG A 291 -29.85 -15.32 -26.14
C ARG A 291 -28.81 -14.19 -26.21
N GLY A 292 -27.63 -14.43 -25.67
CA GLY A 292 -26.50 -13.50 -25.61
C GLY A 292 -26.01 -13.28 -24.17
N LEU A 293 -25.22 -12.22 -23.97
CA LEU A 293 -24.74 -11.79 -22.65
C LEU A 293 -25.93 -11.56 -21.70
N GLN A 294 -25.80 -11.89 -20.42
CA GLN A 294 -26.87 -11.73 -19.42
C GLN A 294 -26.54 -10.66 -18.38
N GLU A 295 -27.56 -9.99 -17.86
CA GLU A 295 -27.44 -9.11 -16.69
C GLU A 295 -27.09 -9.90 -15.42
N GLN A 296 -27.65 -11.09 -15.27
CA GLN A 296 -27.42 -11.94 -14.11
C GLN A 296 -26.03 -12.58 -14.14
N ILE A 297 -25.32 -12.39 -13.03
CA ILE A 297 -24.03 -13.04 -12.73
C ILE A 297 -24.21 -14.39 -12.04
N LEU A 298 -23.23 -15.26 -12.21
CA LEU A 298 -23.02 -16.47 -11.43
C LEU A 298 -22.08 -16.17 -10.26
N LEU A 299 -22.51 -16.47 -9.04
CA LEU A 299 -21.66 -16.36 -7.85
C LEU A 299 -20.72 -17.56 -7.70
N SER A 300 -19.72 -17.43 -6.84
CA SER A 300 -18.77 -18.50 -6.52
C SER A 300 -19.48 -19.73 -5.96
N GLY A 301 -19.07 -20.92 -6.43
CA GLY A 301 -19.79 -22.17 -6.19
C GLY A 301 -19.69 -23.13 -7.37
N SER A 302 -20.30 -24.31 -7.24
CA SER A 302 -20.33 -25.37 -8.25
C SER A 302 -21.74 -25.55 -8.81
N TRP A 303 -21.89 -25.45 -10.13
CA TRP A 303 -23.16 -25.29 -10.83
C TRP A 303 -23.32 -26.30 -11.97
N ASN A 304 -24.51 -26.91 -12.08
CA ASN A 304 -24.81 -27.89 -13.13
C ASN A 304 -25.34 -27.16 -14.39
N LEU A 305 -24.44 -26.78 -15.30
CA LEU A 305 -24.75 -25.96 -16.47
C LEU A 305 -24.57 -26.74 -17.77
N ASN A 306 -25.58 -26.69 -18.66
CA ASN A 306 -25.50 -27.28 -19.99
C ASN A 306 -24.66 -26.38 -20.94
N PRO A 307 -23.48 -26.82 -21.42
CA PRO A 307 -22.56 -25.99 -22.23
C PRO A 307 -23.09 -25.71 -23.65
N TRP A 308 -24.17 -26.35 -24.10
CA TRP A 308 -24.85 -25.96 -25.34
C TRP A 308 -25.88 -24.85 -25.13
N PHE A 309 -26.29 -24.60 -23.88
CA PHE A 309 -27.27 -23.58 -23.52
C PHE A 309 -26.59 -22.33 -22.95
N VAL A 310 -25.57 -22.50 -22.12
CA VAL A 310 -24.86 -21.41 -21.43
C VAL A 310 -23.35 -21.60 -21.49
N ASN A 311 -22.64 -20.52 -21.80
CA ASN A 311 -21.21 -20.36 -21.61
C ASN A 311 -20.96 -19.40 -20.42
N VAL A 312 -19.90 -19.63 -19.64
CA VAL A 312 -19.56 -18.81 -18.46
C VAL A 312 -18.10 -18.39 -18.51
N GLU A 313 -17.87 -17.08 -18.65
CA GLU A 313 -16.55 -16.46 -18.55
C GLU A 313 -16.26 -16.12 -17.08
N GLN A 314 -15.13 -16.56 -16.50
CA GLN A 314 -14.78 -16.22 -15.12
C GLN A 314 -13.86 -14.99 -15.06
N VAL A 315 -14.39 -13.89 -14.53
CA VAL A 315 -13.70 -12.61 -14.37
C VAL A 315 -13.44 -12.36 -12.87
N PRO A 316 -12.31 -11.75 -12.45
CA PRO A 316 -12.11 -11.35 -11.07
C PRO A 316 -13.20 -10.37 -10.59
N MET A 317 -13.59 -10.46 -9.31
CA MET A 317 -14.51 -9.49 -8.70
C MET A 317 -13.89 -8.08 -8.71
N THR A 318 -14.71 -7.04 -8.82
CA THR A 318 -14.26 -5.65 -8.79
C THR A 318 -13.83 -5.28 -7.37
N GLU A 319 -12.55 -5.01 -7.18
CA GLU A 319 -11.98 -4.60 -5.90
C GLU A 319 -11.87 -3.07 -5.81
N ILE A 320 -12.50 -2.50 -4.79
CA ILE A 320 -12.49 -1.07 -4.50
C ILE A 320 -11.58 -0.86 -3.28
N PRO A 321 -10.43 -0.18 -3.41
CA PRO A 321 -9.48 0.00 -2.33
C PRO A 321 -10.01 0.96 -1.26
N ILE A 322 -9.44 0.89 -0.05
CA ILE A 322 -9.74 1.85 1.03
C ILE A 322 -9.38 3.29 0.61
N GLY A 323 -10.20 4.26 1.02
CA GLY A 323 -10.04 5.66 0.61
C GLY A 323 -10.58 5.99 -0.79
N TYR A 324 -11.26 5.05 -1.45
CA TYR A 324 -11.96 5.22 -2.72
C TYR A 324 -13.42 4.76 -2.62
N VAL A 325 -14.25 5.20 -3.55
CA VAL A 325 -15.56 4.61 -3.86
C VAL A 325 -15.65 4.29 -5.35
N GLY A 326 -16.41 3.24 -5.68
CA GLY A 326 -16.69 2.85 -7.06
C GLY A 326 -18.03 3.42 -7.52
N VAL A 327 -18.02 4.39 -8.43
CA VAL A 327 -19.24 4.86 -9.09
C VAL A 327 -19.56 3.91 -10.24
N VAL A 328 -20.75 3.32 -10.23
CA VAL A 328 -21.19 2.36 -11.25
C VAL A 328 -21.92 3.07 -12.38
N ILE A 329 -21.48 2.80 -13.60
CA ILE A 329 -22.11 3.25 -14.85
C ILE A 329 -22.68 2.00 -15.54
N SER A 330 -24.00 1.83 -15.51
CA SER A 330 -24.70 0.69 -16.11
C SER A 330 -25.17 1.01 -17.53
N PHE A 331 -24.78 0.21 -18.51
CA PHE A 331 -25.23 0.34 -19.90
C PHE A 331 -26.56 -0.38 -20.19
N VAL A 332 -27.07 -1.12 -19.21
CA VAL A 332 -28.26 -1.99 -19.27
C VAL A 332 -29.12 -1.83 -18.00
N GLY A 333 -30.17 -2.63 -17.84
CA GLY A 333 -31.22 -2.45 -16.84
C GLY A 333 -32.42 -1.68 -17.39
N LYS A 334 -33.37 -1.39 -16.50
CA LYS A 334 -34.62 -0.69 -16.85
C LYS A 334 -34.40 0.71 -17.41
N ALA A 335 -35.40 1.22 -18.13
CA ALA A 335 -35.46 2.60 -18.61
C ALA A 335 -35.19 3.60 -17.47
N GLN A 336 -34.47 4.68 -17.79
CA GLN A 336 -34.04 5.68 -16.82
C GLN A 336 -35.22 6.28 -16.03
N GLU A 337 -35.18 6.11 -14.71
CA GLU A 337 -36.00 6.84 -13.74
C GLU A 337 -35.04 7.79 -13.01
N ASP A 338 -35.15 9.09 -13.29
CA ASP A 338 -34.26 10.09 -12.71
C ASP A 338 -34.60 10.34 -11.23
N VAL A 339 -33.61 10.13 -10.37
CA VAL A 339 -33.69 10.42 -8.92
C VAL A 339 -32.81 11.60 -8.51
N SER A 340 -32.17 12.29 -9.47
CA SER A 340 -31.33 13.47 -9.20
C SER A 340 -32.11 14.66 -8.64
N GLY A 341 -33.41 14.73 -8.97
CA GLY A 341 -34.31 15.81 -8.59
C GLY A 341 -34.15 17.06 -9.45
N ALA A 342 -35.21 17.88 -9.52
CA ALA A 342 -35.36 18.97 -10.49
C ALA A 342 -34.32 20.13 -10.40
N ALA A 343 -33.36 20.06 -9.46
CA ALA A 343 -32.24 20.99 -9.36
C ALA A 343 -30.99 20.51 -10.13
N PHE A 344 -30.93 19.23 -10.55
CA PHE A 344 -29.78 18.65 -11.23
C PHE A 344 -30.09 18.45 -12.72
N THR A 345 -29.36 19.15 -13.58
CA THR A 345 -29.58 19.18 -15.04
C THR A 345 -28.48 18.49 -15.87
N HIS A 346 -27.55 17.78 -15.21
CA HIS A 346 -26.28 17.34 -15.79
C HIS A 346 -26.20 15.80 -15.88
N GLY A 347 -27.16 15.22 -16.60
CA GLY A 347 -27.38 13.77 -16.66
C GLY A 347 -28.39 13.29 -15.61
N ASN A 348 -28.75 12.00 -15.69
CA ASN A 348 -29.72 11.36 -14.81
C ASN A 348 -29.00 10.34 -13.91
N LEU A 349 -29.03 10.59 -12.60
CA LEU A 349 -28.71 9.58 -11.59
C LEU A 349 -29.90 8.64 -11.45
N VAL A 350 -29.62 7.34 -11.36
CA VAL A 350 -30.66 6.30 -11.34
C VAL A 350 -30.46 5.34 -10.18
N ASN A 351 -31.53 4.66 -9.77
CA ASN A 351 -31.45 3.58 -8.78
C ASN A 351 -30.71 2.35 -9.34
N PRO A 352 -30.01 1.55 -8.51
CA PRO A 352 -29.39 0.29 -8.95
C PRO A 352 -30.34 -0.60 -9.76
N GLY A 353 -29.83 -1.21 -10.82
CA GLY A 353 -30.63 -1.99 -11.79
C GLY A 353 -31.33 -1.19 -12.90
N HIS A 354 -31.11 0.12 -12.96
CA HIS A 354 -31.49 0.97 -14.10
C HIS A 354 -30.26 1.35 -14.94
N LYS A 355 -30.51 1.74 -16.19
CA LYS A 355 -29.50 2.21 -17.14
C LYS A 355 -29.13 3.68 -16.84
N GLY A 356 -27.87 3.94 -16.55
CA GLY A 356 -27.37 5.26 -16.12
C GLY A 356 -26.23 5.18 -15.09
N VAL A 357 -25.92 6.31 -14.45
CA VAL A 357 -25.00 6.39 -13.32
C VAL A 357 -25.78 6.10 -12.04
N TRP A 358 -25.31 5.16 -11.21
CA TRP A 358 -26.04 4.79 -9.99
C TRP A 358 -25.87 5.85 -8.90
N VAL A 359 -26.99 6.25 -8.28
CA VAL A 359 -27.03 7.22 -7.17
C VAL A 359 -26.33 6.71 -5.90
N GLU A 360 -26.30 5.39 -5.69
CA GLU A 360 -25.60 4.76 -4.59
C GLU A 360 -24.21 4.27 -5.05
N PRO A 361 -23.11 4.81 -4.48
CA PRO A 361 -21.75 4.38 -4.81
C PRO A 361 -21.39 3.08 -4.07
N LEU A 362 -20.48 2.30 -4.65
CA LEU A 362 -19.94 1.11 -4.00
C LEU A 362 -18.78 1.49 -3.05
N TYR A 363 -18.93 1.10 -1.78
CA TYR A 363 -17.92 1.29 -0.73
C TYR A 363 -16.72 0.31 -0.89
N PRO A 364 -15.57 0.57 -0.24
CA PRO A 364 -14.41 -0.32 -0.26
C PRO A 364 -14.73 -1.78 0.04
N GLY A 365 -14.18 -2.70 -0.76
CA GLY A 365 -14.49 -4.12 -0.71
C GLY A 365 -14.40 -4.81 -2.07
N LYS A 366 -14.76 -6.09 -2.14
CA LYS A 366 -14.87 -6.85 -3.40
C LYS A 366 -16.34 -7.03 -3.78
N HIS A 367 -16.70 -6.56 -4.96
CA HIS A 367 -18.06 -6.55 -5.47
C HIS A 367 -18.20 -7.47 -6.69
N PRO A 368 -19.12 -8.44 -6.68
CA PRO A 368 -19.38 -9.29 -7.83
C PRO A 368 -20.22 -8.50 -8.85
N LEU A 369 -19.58 -8.02 -9.92
CA LEU A 369 -20.20 -7.19 -10.96
C LEU A 369 -19.88 -7.74 -12.35
N ASN A 370 -20.80 -7.59 -13.30
CA ASN A 370 -20.56 -7.94 -14.70
C ASN A 370 -19.85 -6.79 -15.43
N THR A 371 -18.53 -6.89 -15.55
CA THR A 371 -17.66 -5.89 -16.20
C THR A 371 -17.88 -5.74 -17.72
N ARG A 372 -18.70 -6.59 -18.34
CA ARG A 372 -19.10 -6.48 -19.76
C ARG A 372 -20.31 -5.54 -19.97
N ILE A 373 -21.08 -5.24 -18.91
CA ILE A 373 -22.29 -4.39 -18.97
C ILE A 373 -22.24 -3.16 -18.06
N MET A 374 -21.31 -3.13 -17.10
CA MET A 374 -21.10 -2.05 -16.15
C MET A 374 -19.63 -1.62 -16.15
N LYS A 375 -19.39 -0.31 -16.20
CA LYS A 375 -18.09 0.29 -15.90
C LYS A 375 -18.10 0.78 -14.46
N VAL A 376 -16.99 0.63 -13.74
CA VAL A 376 -16.81 1.21 -12.40
C VAL A 376 -15.69 2.24 -12.47
N GLU A 377 -15.99 3.49 -12.12
CA GLU A 377 -15.01 4.56 -11.96
C GLU A 377 -14.59 4.66 -10.49
N LEU A 378 -13.28 4.70 -10.23
CA LEU A 378 -12.73 4.82 -8.88
C LEU A 378 -12.50 6.28 -8.53
N VAL A 379 -13.31 6.81 -7.60
CA VAL A 379 -13.21 8.19 -7.11
C VAL A 379 -12.56 8.18 -5.71
N PRO A 380 -11.47 8.93 -5.48
CA PRO A 380 -10.88 9.04 -4.15
C PRO A 380 -11.80 9.83 -3.21
N THR A 381 -12.04 9.31 -2.01
CA THR A 381 -12.76 10.00 -0.93
C THR A 381 -11.81 10.59 0.13
N ILE A 382 -10.51 10.34 0.01
CA ILE A 382 -9.49 11.08 0.74
C ILE A 382 -9.28 12.48 0.14
N ASN A 383 -8.65 13.37 0.90
CA ASN A 383 -8.18 14.65 0.37
C ASN A 383 -7.09 14.38 -0.66
N ILE A 384 -7.22 14.94 -1.87
CA ILE A 384 -6.19 14.91 -2.89
C ILE A 384 -5.62 16.31 -3.09
N VAL A 385 -4.30 16.37 -3.28
CA VAL A 385 -3.56 17.59 -3.63
C VAL A 385 -3.23 17.52 -5.11
N LEU A 386 -3.33 18.66 -5.80
CA LEU A 386 -3.09 18.82 -7.24
C LEU A 386 -2.18 20.03 -7.44
N ASN A 387 -1.09 19.87 -8.19
CA ASN A 387 0.02 20.84 -8.20
C ASN A 387 0.30 21.38 -9.61
N TRP A 388 0.06 22.67 -9.82
CA TRP A 388 0.47 23.43 -11.02
C TRP A 388 1.94 23.80 -10.88
N SER A 389 2.82 22.83 -11.13
CA SER A 389 4.29 22.97 -11.00
C SER A 389 5.08 21.93 -11.81
N GLY A 390 4.42 21.09 -12.61
CA GLY A 390 5.04 19.92 -13.26
C GLY A 390 5.49 18.81 -12.29
N ARG A 391 5.24 18.96 -10.99
CA ARG A 391 5.55 17.96 -9.95
C ARG A 391 4.33 17.07 -9.73
N THR A 392 4.50 15.77 -9.95
CA THR A 392 3.38 14.80 -9.90
C THR A 392 3.30 14.02 -8.59
N GLU A 393 2.09 13.86 -8.08
CA GLU A 393 1.80 13.10 -6.86
C GLU A 393 1.35 11.66 -7.12
N ARG A 394 1.13 10.92 -6.02
CA ARG A 394 0.77 9.48 -6.03
C ARG A 394 -0.46 9.17 -6.89
N HIS A 395 -1.38 10.12 -7.03
CA HIS A 395 -2.63 9.96 -7.75
C HIS A 395 -2.53 10.27 -9.25
N LYS A 396 -1.48 10.96 -9.70
CA LYS A 396 -1.17 11.32 -11.10
C LYS A 396 -2.22 12.13 -11.87
N TYR A 397 -3.30 12.57 -11.22
CA TYR A 397 -4.27 13.47 -11.87
C TYR A 397 -3.64 14.84 -12.22
N ASP A 398 -2.51 15.17 -11.61
CA ASP A 398 -1.68 16.36 -11.84
C ASP A 398 -0.64 16.19 -12.96
N ALA A 399 -0.64 15.08 -13.69
CA ALA A 399 0.38 14.77 -14.73
C ALA A 399 0.47 15.77 -15.90
N ASN A 400 -0.57 16.57 -16.12
CA ASN A 400 -0.63 17.58 -17.18
C ASN A 400 -0.51 19.03 -16.64
N LEU A 401 -0.33 19.22 -15.33
CA LEU A 401 -0.45 20.53 -14.68
C LEU A 401 0.89 21.27 -14.58
N GLU A 402 1.15 22.11 -15.59
CA GLU A 402 2.30 23.02 -15.62
C GLU A 402 2.10 24.25 -14.70
N ALA A 403 3.17 24.98 -14.42
CA ALA A 403 3.12 26.24 -13.67
C ALA A 403 2.38 27.33 -14.48
N LEU A 404 1.63 28.19 -13.80
CA LEU A 404 0.78 29.18 -14.48
C LEU A 404 1.56 30.47 -14.78
N THR A 405 2.01 30.64 -16.02
CA THR A 405 2.49 31.95 -16.50
C THR A 405 1.33 32.95 -16.51
N VAL A 406 1.46 34.01 -15.71
CA VAL A 406 0.51 35.13 -15.62
C VAL A 406 1.17 36.45 -16.01
N ARG A 407 0.38 37.51 -16.22
CA ARG A 407 0.89 38.86 -16.51
C ARG A 407 0.33 39.86 -15.50
N SER A 408 1.22 40.68 -14.94
CA SER A 408 0.87 41.71 -13.96
C SER A 408 0.36 43.01 -14.59
N LYS A 409 -0.20 43.89 -13.76
CA LYS A 409 -0.61 45.27 -14.11
C LYS A 409 0.52 46.12 -14.70
N ASP A 410 1.73 45.93 -14.19
CA ASP A 410 2.96 46.58 -14.67
C ASP A 410 3.58 45.88 -15.90
N GLY A 411 2.87 44.90 -16.48
CA GLY A 411 3.15 44.32 -17.80
C GLY A 411 4.15 43.18 -17.81
N PHE A 412 4.75 42.83 -16.67
CA PHE A 412 5.69 41.72 -16.54
C PHE A 412 4.96 40.38 -16.57
N ALA A 413 5.56 39.40 -17.23
CA ALA A 413 5.19 38.00 -17.07
C ALA A 413 5.95 37.41 -15.87
N PHE A 414 5.30 36.55 -15.10
CA PHE A 414 5.92 35.75 -14.05
C PHE A 414 5.20 34.41 -13.92
N ASP A 415 5.91 33.40 -13.47
CA ASP A 415 5.37 32.05 -13.28
C ASP A 415 4.92 31.87 -11.83
N LEU A 416 3.74 31.26 -11.68
CA LEU A 416 3.05 31.04 -10.42
C LEU A 416 2.80 29.54 -10.22
N GLU A 417 3.38 28.97 -9.19
CA GLU A 417 2.97 27.63 -8.73
C GLU A 417 1.70 27.73 -7.87
N VAL A 418 0.82 26.74 -7.99
CA VAL A 418 -0.41 26.62 -7.19
C VAL A 418 -0.59 25.17 -6.75
N SER A 419 -1.02 24.95 -5.51
CA SER A 419 -1.45 23.64 -5.01
C SER A 419 -2.91 23.72 -4.55
N GLN A 420 -3.81 22.99 -5.22
CA GLN A 420 -5.20 22.87 -4.80
C GLN A 420 -5.39 21.64 -3.91
N ILE A 421 -6.10 21.79 -2.79
CA ILE A 421 -6.61 20.64 -2.02
C ILE A 421 -8.12 20.51 -2.27
N ILE A 422 -8.57 19.36 -2.79
CA ILE A 422 -9.99 19.01 -2.93
C ILE A 422 -10.33 17.69 -2.23
N HIS A 423 -11.60 17.56 -1.90
CA HIS A 423 -12.23 16.35 -1.39
C HIS A 423 -13.55 16.10 -2.14
N VAL A 424 -13.85 14.84 -2.43
CA VAL A 424 -15.14 14.40 -2.98
C VAL A 424 -15.81 13.50 -1.96
N GLY A 425 -16.97 13.91 -1.47
CA GLY A 425 -17.78 13.12 -0.55
C GLY A 425 -18.31 11.86 -1.25
N ALA A 426 -18.39 10.74 -0.52
CA ALA A 426 -18.85 9.47 -1.09
C ALA A 426 -20.21 9.60 -1.81
N LEU A 427 -21.18 10.27 -1.17
CA LEU A 427 -22.53 10.51 -1.71
C LEU A 427 -22.57 11.52 -2.88
N ASP A 428 -21.51 12.31 -3.06
CA ASP A 428 -21.40 13.31 -4.12
C ASP A 428 -20.64 12.77 -5.34
N ALA A 429 -19.78 11.76 -5.16
CA ALA A 429 -19.00 11.14 -6.23
C ALA A 429 -19.84 10.70 -7.47
N PRO A 430 -21.05 10.11 -7.32
CA PRO A 430 -21.92 9.83 -8.47
C PRO A 430 -22.34 11.08 -9.25
N LYS A 431 -22.64 12.18 -8.55
CA LYS A 431 -23.03 13.46 -9.17
C LYS A 431 -21.86 14.05 -9.97
N VAL A 432 -20.66 14.04 -9.38
CA VAL A 432 -19.41 14.47 -10.03
C VAL A 432 -19.20 13.68 -11.31
N ILE A 433 -19.24 12.34 -11.25
CA ILE A 433 -19.05 11.49 -12.42
C ILE A 433 -20.18 11.64 -13.46
N SER A 434 -21.43 11.93 -13.07
CA SER A 434 -22.49 12.29 -14.03
C SER A 434 -22.21 13.61 -14.74
N ARG A 435 -21.66 14.62 -14.05
CA ARG A 435 -21.31 15.94 -14.63
C ARG A 435 -20.12 15.90 -15.58
N VAL A 436 -19.03 15.22 -15.19
CA VAL A 436 -17.73 15.27 -15.89
C VAL A 436 -17.28 13.97 -16.56
N GLY A 437 -17.91 12.83 -16.25
CA GLY A 437 -17.57 11.51 -16.79
C GLY A 437 -16.35 10.81 -16.17
N SER A 438 -15.34 11.55 -15.69
CA SER A 438 -14.17 10.97 -15.02
C SER A 438 -13.51 11.96 -14.04
N MET A 439 -12.71 11.46 -13.09
CA MET A 439 -11.93 12.31 -12.18
C MET A 439 -10.90 13.18 -12.93
N GLN A 440 -10.28 12.67 -14.00
CA GLN A 440 -9.35 13.47 -14.82
C GLN A 440 -10.08 14.62 -15.51
N ASN A 441 -11.28 14.36 -16.04
CA ASN A 441 -12.07 15.39 -16.73
C ASN A 441 -12.45 16.55 -15.80
N LEU A 442 -12.63 16.30 -14.49
CA LEU A 442 -12.85 17.35 -13.48
C LEU A 442 -11.60 18.23 -13.30
N VAL A 443 -10.40 17.66 -13.37
CA VAL A 443 -9.15 18.42 -13.30
C VAL A 443 -8.98 19.26 -14.57
N ASP A 444 -8.95 18.62 -15.72
CA ASP A 444 -8.60 19.22 -17.01
C ASP A 444 -9.64 20.26 -17.49
N ASN A 445 -10.95 19.99 -17.33
CA ASN A 445 -12.01 20.80 -17.96
C ASN A 445 -12.71 21.77 -17.01
N VAL A 446 -12.51 21.63 -15.69
CA VAL A 446 -13.17 22.48 -14.68
C VAL A 446 -12.14 23.16 -13.78
N LEU A 447 -11.23 22.38 -13.18
CA LEU A 447 -10.35 22.90 -12.15
C LEU A 447 -9.22 23.77 -12.72
N GLU A 448 -8.49 23.27 -13.72
CA GLU A 448 -7.44 24.04 -14.39
C GLU A 448 -7.97 25.35 -15.00
N PRO A 449 -9.09 25.37 -15.77
CA PRO A 449 -9.68 26.63 -16.23
C PRO A 449 -10.13 27.57 -15.11
N SER A 450 -10.68 27.05 -14.00
CA SER A 450 -11.14 27.89 -12.88
C SER A 450 -9.98 28.57 -12.16
N ILE A 451 -8.92 27.82 -11.85
CA ILE A 451 -7.70 28.32 -11.20
C ILE A 451 -6.94 29.27 -12.14
N GLY A 452 -6.77 28.87 -13.40
CA GLY A 452 -6.11 29.66 -14.43
C GLY A 452 -6.81 31.00 -14.67
N ASN A 453 -8.14 31.03 -14.74
CA ASN A 453 -8.90 32.27 -14.89
C ASN A 453 -8.81 33.17 -13.65
N TYR A 454 -8.94 32.62 -12.44
CA TYR A 454 -8.79 33.42 -11.21
C TYR A 454 -7.42 34.10 -11.15
N PHE A 455 -6.34 33.35 -11.28
CA PHE A 455 -5.00 33.91 -11.12
C PHE A 455 -4.58 34.80 -12.30
N ARG A 456 -5.04 34.54 -13.53
CA ARG A 456 -4.83 35.47 -14.66
C ARG A 456 -5.56 36.80 -14.48
N ASN A 457 -6.75 36.82 -13.88
CA ASN A 457 -7.46 38.05 -13.57
C ASN A 457 -6.83 38.77 -12.37
N SER A 458 -6.62 38.06 -11.26
CA SER A 458 -5.97 38.58 -10.04
C SER A 458 -4.54 39.10 -10.31
N ALA A 459 -3.83 38.60 -11.33
CA ALA A 459 -2.56 39.19 -11.75
C ALA A 459 -2.71 40.58 -12.42
N GLN A 460 -3.75 40.80 -13.23
CA GLN A 460 -3.94 42.04 -14.00
C GLN A 460 -4.25 43.27 -13.12
N ASP A 461 -4.86 43.08 -11.95
CA ASP A 461 -5.26 44.18 -11.07
C ASP A 461 -4.13 44.75 -10.20
N TYR A 462 -2.97 44.08 -10.12
CA TYR A 462 -1.89 44.38 -9.16
C TYR A 462 -0.48 44.29 -9.79
N THR A 463 0.54 44.88 -9.15
CA THR A 463 1.94 44.67 -9.59
C THR A 463 2.48 43.32 -9.12
N VAL A 464 3.59 42.85 -9.70
CA VAL A 464 4.30 41.64 -9.25
C VAL A 464 4.71 41.75 -7.78
N LEU A 465 5.11 42.94 -7.34
CA LEU A 465 5.59 43.18 -5.98
C LEU A 465 4.45 43.19 -4.96
N ASP A 466 3.28 43.73 -5.34
CA ASP A 466 2.08 43.66 -4.50
C ASP A 466 1.56 42.22 -4.41
N PHE A 467 1.70 41.42 -5.48
CA PHE A 467 1.41 39.97 -5.45
C PHE A 467 2.29 39.25 -4.42
N LEU A 468 3.61 39.49 -4.45
CA LEU A 468 4.57 38.90 -3.51
C LEU A 468 4.27 39.30 -2.05
N ASN A 469 4.01 40.58 -1.80
CA ASN A 469 3.76 41.10 -0.44
C ASN A 469 2.40 40.69 0.13
N ALA A 470 1.33 40.69 -0.67
CA ALA A 470 -0.04 40.39 -0.23
C ALA A 470 -0.43 38.90 -0.36
N ARG A 471 0.54 38.01 -0.58
CA ARG A 471 0.33 36.57 -0.85
C ARG A 471 -0.70 35.89 0.06
N SER A 472 -0.69 36.15 1.36
CA SER A 472 -1.62 35.53 2.31
C SER A 472 -3.08 35.96 2.09
N GLU A 473 -3.30 37.22 1.72
CA GLU A 473 -4.63 37.78 1.41
C GLU A 473 -5.14 37.24 0.07
N ARG A 474 -4.27 37.22 -0.95
CA ARG A 474 -4.52 36.57 -2.26
C ARG A 474 -4.94 35.12 -2.12
N GLN A 475 -4.31 34.39 -1.19
CA GLN A 475 -4.57 32.97 -0.98
C GLN A 475 -5.98 32.74 -0.39
N VAL A 476 -6.42 33.59 0.53
CA VAL A 476 -7.80 33.55 1.07
C VAL A 476 -8.81 33.87 -0.03
N GLU A 477 -8.60 34.95 -0.80
CA GLU A 477 -9.47 35.32 -1.93
C GLU A 477 -9.57 34.18 -2.98
N ALA A 478 -8.44 33.58 -3.35
CA ALA A 478 -8.38 32.43 -4.25
C ALA A 478 -9.20 31.24 -3.70
N SER A 479 -8.97 30.92 -2.42
CA SER A 479 -9.65 29.82 -1.72
C SER A 479 -11.16 30.02 -1.68
N GLU A 480 -11.65 31.24 -1.42
CA GLU A 480 -13.09 31.53 -1.46
C GLU A 480 -13.67 31.48 -2.89
N TYR A 481 -12.98 32.06 -3.88
CA TYR A 481 -13.42 32.04 -5.28
C TYR A 481 -13.53 30.62 -5.84
N ILE A 482 -12.47 29.81 -5.68
CA ILE A 482 -12.41 28.44 -6.20
C ILE A 482 -13.41 27.54 -5.46
N LYS A 483 -13.63 27.77 -4.15
CA LYS A 483 -14.67 27.10 -3.35
C LYS A 483 -16.08 27.48 -3.77
N ALA A 484 -16.31 28.70 -4.25
CA ALA A 484 -17.58 29.08 -4.87
C ALA A 484 -17.79 28.37 -6.22
N ALA A 485 -16.75 28.32 -7.07
CA ALA A 485 -16.81 27.65 -8.38
C ALA A 485 -17.05 26.13 -8.26
N LEU A 486 -16.29 25.42 -7.42
CA LEU A 486 -16.35 23.96 -7.31
C LEU A 486 -17.63 23.42 -6.64
N ARG A 487 -18.30 24.23 -5.81
CA ARG A 487 -19.64 23.92 -5.28
C ARG A 487 -20.66 23.64 -6.38
N ALA A 488 -20.54 24.29 -7.55
CA ALA A 488 -21.44 24.05 -8.68
C ALA A 488 -21.31 22.63 -9.28
N TYR A 489 -20.22 21.93 -8.96
CA TYR A 489 -19.90 20.58 -9.43
C TYR A 489 -20.03 19.49 -8.34
N ASP A 490 -20.56 19.83 -7.17
CA ASP A 490 -20.61 18.97 -5.96
C ASP A 490 -19.22 18.57 -5.41
N VAL A 491 -18.18 19.38 -5.67
CA VAL A 491 -16.79 19.14 -5.22
C VAL A 491 -16.43 20.08 -4.07
N GLN A 492 -15.77 19.56 -3.04
CA GLN A 492 -15.40 20.35 -1.86
C GLN A 492 -13.95 20.85 -1.99
N ALA A 493 -13.79 22.16 -2.23
CA ALA A 493 -12.51 22.83 -2.06
C ALA A 493 -12.18 22.97 -0.57
N ILE A 494 -11.09 22.35 -0.13
CA ILE A 494 -10.61 22.49 1.25
C ILE A 494 -9.88 23.82 1.37
N ASP A 495 -8.75 23.93 0.66
CA ASP A 495 -7.95 25.15 0.57
C ASP A 495 -7.19 25.23 -0.76
N THR A 496 -6.79 26.45 -1.14
CA THR A 496 -5.93 26.74 -2.29
C THR A 496 -4.64 27.34 -1.76
N LEU A 497 -3.49 26.76 -2.07
CA LEU A 497 -2.19 27.26 -1.63
C LEU A 497 -1.44 27.88 -2.82
N ILE A 498 -0.82 29.04 -2.60
CA ILE A 498 0.14 29.60 -3.56
C ILE A 498 1.51 28.95 -3.29
N GLY A 499 2.22 28.49 -4.34
CA GLY A 499 3.53 27.83 -4.28
C GLY A 499 4.70 28.80 -4.41
N ASP A 500 5.75 28.49 -5.17
CA ASP A 500 6.74 29.51 -5.54
C ASP A 500 6.15 30.57 -6.49
N ILE A 501 6.76 31.76 -6.49
CA ILE A 501 6.44 32.87 -7.39
C ILE A 501 7.76 33.34 -7.98
N GLN A 502 7.95 33.22 -9.29
CA GLN A 502 9.24 33.53 -9.93
C GLN A 502 9.20 34.87 -10.68
N PRO A 503 9.50 36.01 -10.02
CA PRO A 503 9.53 37.31 -10.67
C PRO A 503 10.75 37.43 -11.60
N PRO A 504 10.65 38.22 -12.70
CA PRO A 504 11.80 38.54 -13.54
C PRO A 504 12.98 39.11 -12.75
N ALA A 505 14.17 38.54 -12.95
CA ALA A 505 15.39 38.93 -12.22
C ALA A 505 15.74 40.43 -12.33
N THR A 506 15.30 41.10 -13.39
CA THR A 506 15.45 42.56 -13.58
C THR A 506 14.74 43.37 -12.49
N LEU A 507 13.53 42.96 -12.08
CA LEU A 507 12.82 43.62 -10.97
C LEU A 507 13.59 43.44 -9.66
N MET A 508 14.04 42.23 -9.37
CA MET A 508 14.81 41.93 -8.15
C MET A 508 16.11 42.75 -8.09
N GLN A 509 16.85 42.89 -9.19
CA GLN A 509 18.02 43.77 -9.25
C GLN A 509 17.69 45.23 -8.91
N THR A 510 16.60 45.80 -9.46
CA THR A 510 16.21 47.18 -9.16
C THR A 510 15.72 47.38 -7.72
N GLN A 511 15.02 46.39 -7.14
CA GLN A 511 14.59 46.43 -5.74
C GLN A 511 15.77 46.27 -4.77
N THR A 512 16.70 45.36 -5.04
CA THR A 512 17.93 45.20 -4.26
C THR A 512 18.77 46.48 -4.32
N ALA A 513 18.94 47.09 -5.50
CA ALA A 513 19.64 48.37 -5.64
C ALA A 513 18.94 49.52 -4.89
N ARG A 514 17.60 49.59 -4.94
CA ARG A 514 16.83 50.59 -4.17
C ARG A 514 16.98 50.38 -2.67
N LYS A 515 16.93 49.13 -2.17
CA LYS A 515 17.10 48.83 -0.74
C LYS A 515 18.52 49.10 -0.25
N ILE A 516 19.54 48.77 -1.05
CA ILE A 516 20.92 49.17 -0.76
C ILE A 516 21.01 50.70 -0.66
N ALA A 517 20.48 51.45 -1.62
CA ALA A 517 20.48 52.92 -1.57
C ALA A 517 19.71 53.50 -0.38
N GLU A 518 18.62 52.86 0.08
CA GLU A 518 17.90 53.25 1.30
C GLU A 518 18.71 53.04 2.57
N GLU A 519 19.39 51.89 2.73
CA GLU A 519 20.24 51.62 3.90
C GLU A 519 21.55 52.43 3.85
N GLU A 520 22.13 52.66 2.67
CA GLU A 520 23.23 53.59 2.46
C GLU A 520 22.83 55.01 2.87
N ARG A 521 21.64 55.50 2.45
CA ARG A 521 21.14 56.83 2.84
C ARG A 521 21.03 56.96 4.35
N LYS A 522 20.47 55.97 5.05
CA LYS A 522 20.44 55.94 6.52
C LYS A 522 21.85 55.92 7.11
N THR A 523 22.77 55.17 6.52
CA THR A 523 24.17 55.08 6.97
C THR A 523 24.87 56.43 6.85
N TYR A 524 24.71 57.14 5.75
CA TYR A 524 25.21 58.51 5.58
C TYR A 524 24.55 59.51 6.55
N GLU A 525 23.24 59.39 6.79
CA GLU A 525 22.51 60.24 7.73
C GLU A 525 23.01 60.05 9.18
N VAL A 526 23.24 58.80 9.61
CA VAL A 526 23.84 58.46 10.90
C VAL A 526 25.31 58.91 10.98
N GLN A 527 26.10 58.73 9.92
CA GLN A 527 27.48 59.24 9.87
C GLN A 527 27.51 60.77 9.97
N GLN A 528 26.60 61.48 9.31
CA GLN A 528 26.51 62.94 9.36
C GLN A 528 26.17 63.42 10.78
N MET A 529 25.20 62.80 11.45
CA MET A 529 24.87 63.10 12.85
C MET A 529 26.03 62.81 13.80
N ALA A 530 26.75 61.69 13.61
CA ALA A 530 27.94 61.38 14.41
C ALA A 530 29.08 62.40 14.18
N GLN A 531 29.24 62.91 12.95
CA GLN A 531 30.27 63.91 12.63
C GLN A 531 29.90 65.30 13.17
N THR A 532 28.64 65.75 13.07
CA THR A 532 28.23 67.04 13.66
C THR A 532 28.34 67.02 15.19
N GLN A 533 27.92 65.94 15.84
CA GLN A 533 28.05 65.79 17.29
C GLN A 533 29.53 65.67 17.72
N ARG A 534 30.39 65.05 16.92
CA ARG A 534 31.85 65.04 17.15
C ARG A 534 32.48 66.44 16.97
N GLN A 535 32.07 67.20 15.96
CA GLN A 535 32.52 68.59 15.78
C GLN A 535 32.08 69.48 16.95
N GLN A 536 30.87 69.28 17.47
CA GLN A 536 30.38 69.99 18.65
C GLN A 536 31.18 69.61 19.91
N LEU A 537 31.39 68.32 20.17
CA LEU A 537 32.21 67.87 21.31
C LEU A 537 33.64 68.41 21.23
N VAL A 538 34.27 68.42 20.04
CA VAL A 538 35.61 69.01 19.85
C VAL A 538 35.61 70.53 20.08
N ARG A 539 34.56 71.25 19.67
CA ARG A 539 34.41 72.69 19.94
C ARG A 539 34.24 72.98 21.43
N GLU A 540 33.43 72.19 22.13
CA GLU A 540 33.20 72.30 23.57
C GLU A 540 34.47 71.95 24.36
N THR A 541 35.20 70.90 23.95
CA THR A 541 36.50 70.54 24.54
C THR A 541 37.52 71.65 24.35
N ALA A 542 37.67 72.19 23.13
CA ALA A 542 38.62 73.28 22.87
C ALA A 542 38.29 74.57 23.65
N LEU A 543 37.01 74.86 23.89
CA LEU A 543 36.61 75.97 24.78
C LEU A 543 36.96 75.70 26.25
N ALA A 544 36.83 74.45 26.72
CA ALA A 544 37.26 74.06 28.06
C ALA A 544 38.80 74.11 28.22
N ASP A 545 39.56 73.67 27.21
CA ASP A 545 41.03 73.76 27.20
C ASP A 545 41.50 75.23 27.28
N ILE A 546 40.88 76.12 26.51
CA ILE A 546 41.16 77.58 26.55
C ILE A 546 40.84 78.16 27.93
N GLN A 547 39.73 77.75 28.56
CA GLN A 547 39.39 78.17 29.93
C GLN A 547 40.40 77.64 30.96
N GLN A 548 40.85 76.39 30.81
CA GLN A 548 41.86 75.80 31.69
C GLN A 548 43.23 76.48 31.55
N GLU A 549 43.63 76.86 30.33
CA GLU A 549 44.87 77.61 30.08
C GLU A 549 44.78 79.06 30.61
N MET A 550 43.62 79.71 30.48
CA MET A 550 43.36 81.03 31.06
C MET A 550 43.47 81.02 32.59
N VAL A 551 42.75 80.11 33.27
CA VAL A 551 42.79 79.99 34.75
C VAL A 551 44.19 79.61 35.23
N LYS A 552 44.90 78.73 34.53
CA LYS A 552 46.30 78.37 34.85
C LYS A 552 47.23 79.58 34.70
N SER A 553 47.00 80.45 33.72
CA SER A 553 47.77 81.68 33.51
C SER A 553 47.53 82.69 34.63
N GLU A 554 46.26 82.96 34.98
CA GLU A 554 45.90 83.83 36.11
C GLU A 554 46.50 83.33 37.44
N GLN A 555 46.36 82.03 37.75
CA GLN A 555 46.97 81.44 38.95
C GLN A 555 48.49 81.52 38.92
N SER A 556 49.15 81.42 37.75
CA SER A 556 50.61 81.54 37.67
C SER A 556 51.10 82.95 38.03
N VAL A 557 50.37 83.99 37.62
CA VAL A 557 50.65 85.39 37.99
C VAL A 557 50.41 85.58 39.49
N GLN A 558 49.28 85.10 40.01
CA GLN A 558 48.94 85.26 41.42
C GLN A 558 49.90 84.48 42.35
N ILE A 559 50.40 83.32 41.93
CA ILE A 559 51.46 82.57 42.62
C ILE A 559 52.79 83.34 42.59
N ALA A 560 53.15 83.96 41.47
CA ALA A 560 54.35 84.78 41.39
C ALA A 560 54.28 86.00 42.32
N GLU A 561 53.14 86.68 42.38
CA GLU A 561 52.93 87.84 43.25
C GLU A 561 52.90 87.46 44.74
N LEU A 562 52.22 86.36 45.11
CA LEU A 562 52.28 85.80 46.47
C LEU A 562 53.69 85.40 46.87
N LYS A 563 54.49 84.87 45.94
CA LYS A 563 55.90 84.49 46.17
C LYS A 563 56.80 85.72 46.35
N ALA A 564 56.54 86.81 45.63
CA ALA A 564 57.20 88.10 45.85
C ALA A 564 56.84 88.71 47.23
N GLN A 565 55.55 88.70 47.61
CA GLN A 565 55.14 89.14 48.95
C GLN A 565 55.74 88.28 50.07
N ALA A 566 55.90 86.97 49.85
CA ALA A 566 56.57 86.07 50.80
C ALA A 566 58.05 86.43 50.98
N GLN A 567 58.78 86.74 49.90
CA GLN A 567 60.17 87.22 49.99
C GLN A 567 60.28 88.56 50.73
N ILE A 568 59.37 89.50 50.50
CA ILE A 568 59.35 90.80 51.22
C ILE A 568 59.11 90.57 52.73
N LYS A 569 58.18 89.69 53.10
CA LYS A 569 57.94 89.33 54.50
C LYS A 569 59.14 88.60 55.14
N GLN A 570 59.81 87.71 54.41
CA GLN A 570 61.00 87.03 54.91
C GLN A 570 62.15 88.02 55.14
N ALA A 571 62.44 88.90 54.19
CA ALA A 571 63.48 89.93 54.34
C ALA A 571 63.23 90.87 55.53
N ASN A 572 61.97 91.27 55.77
CA ASN A 572 61.61 92.06 56.95
C ASN A 572 61.78 91.26 58.25
N GLY A 573 61.40 89.99 58.28
CA GLY A 573 61.61 89.11 59.44
C GLY A 573 63.09 88.88 59.75
N GLU A 574 63.93 88.73 58.74
CA GLU A 574 65.39 88.61 58.90
C GLU A 574 66.02 89.93 59.40
N ALA A 575 65.51 91.09 58.96
CA ALA A 575 65.93 92.40 59.48
C ALA A 575 65.54 92.59 60.96
N GLU A 576 64.32 92.23 61.36
CA GLU A 576 63.89 92.31 62.76
C GLU A 576 64.62 91.30 63.64
N ALA A 577 64.84 90.06 63.18
CA ALA A 577 65.60 89.05 63.91
C ALA A 577 67.07 89.47 64.12
N THR A 578 67.68 90.13 63.13
CA THR A 578 69.04 90.68 63.25
C THR A 578 69.08 91.82 64.27
N LYS A 579 68.08 92.70 64.26
CA LYS A 579 67.94 93.80 65.22
C LYS A 579 67.75 93.29 66.66
N LEU A 580 66.95 92.25 66.83
CA LEU A 580 66.71 91.60 68.13
C LEU A 580 67.98 90.91 68.67
N LYS A 581 68.74 90.22 67.81
CA LYS A 581 70.05 89.64 68.17
C LYS A 581 71.04 90.70 68.65
N ALA A 582 71.16 91.82 67.93
CA ALA A 582 72.08 92.90 68.30
C ALA A 582 71.75 93.52 69.68
N MET A 583 70.47 93.56 70.07
CA MET A 583 70.06 94.00 71.41
C MET A 583 70.40 92.94 72.48
N ALA A 584 70.17 91.66 72.22
CA ALA A 584 70.51 90.57 73.14
C ALA A 584 72.03 90.44 73.37
N GLU A 585 72.86 90.63 72.33
CA GLU A 585 74.32 90.65 72.48
C GLU A 585 74.81 91.85 73.31
N ALA A 586 74.18 93.01 73.18
CA ALA A 586 74.51 94.18 74.00
C ALA A 586 74.25 93.95 75.50
N GLU A 587 73.16 93.26 75.88
CA GLU A 587 72.90 92.88 77.27
C GLU A 587 73.84 91.76 77.76
N GLY A 588 74.11 90.76 76.92
CA GLY A 588 75.07 89.69 77.22
C GLY A 588 76.50 90.19 77.47
N ILE A 589 76.96 91.17 76.68
CA ILE A 589 78.26 91.83 76.89
C ILE A 589 78.26 92.64 78.19
N ARG A 590 77.15 93.28 78.56
CA ARG A 590 77.04 94.03 79.83
C ARG A 590 77.10 93.10 81.06
N ALA A 591 76.38 91.97 81.01
CA ALA A 591 76.41 90.97 82.07
C ALA A 591 77.79 90.32 82.24
N THR A 592 78.40 89.89 81.12
CA THR A 592 79.73 89.25 81.16
C THR A 592 80.87 90.23 81.46
N GLY A 593 80.73 91.51 81.12
CA GLY A 593 81.66 92.57 81.52
C GLY A 593 81.73 92.76 83.03
N ASN A 594 80.57 92.85 83.69
CA ASN A 594 80.49 92.95 85.15
C ASN A 594 81.02 91.68 85.83
N ALA A 595 80.63 90.50 85.37
CA ALA A 595 81.11 89.22 85.93
C ALA A 595 82.63 89.08 85.81
N LYS A 596 83.23 89.48 84.67
CA LYS A 596 84.69 89.47 84.49
C LYS A 596 85.38 90.46 85.41
N ALA A 597 84.86 91.68 85.58
CA ALA A 597 85.41 92.67 86.50
C ALA A 597 85.44 92.17 87.96
N GLU A 598 84.40 91.46 88.40
CA GLU A 598 84.34 90.83 89.72
C GLU A 598 85.43 89.75 89.87
N THR A 599 85.55 88.83 88.90
CA THR A 599 86.58 87.77 88.92
C THR A 599 88.02 88.29 88.79
N TYR A 600 88.24 89.43 88.10
CA TYR A 600 89.56 90.07 88.06
C TYR A 600 89.95 90.66 89.41
N ARG A 601 89.00 91.18 90.21
CA ARG A 601 89.27 91.61 91.58
C ARG A 601 89.69 90.44 92.47
N THR A 602 88.86 89.39 92.56
CA THR A 602 89.16 88.23 93.41
C THR A 602 90.41 87.46 92.95
N GLY A 603 90.67 87.42 91.64
CA GLY A 603 91.87 86.78 91.08
C GLY A 603 93.18 87.49 91.43
N VAL A 604 93.18 88.82 91.54
CA VAL A 604 94.38 89.60 91.91
C VAL A 604 94.68 89.48 93.40
N ASP A 605 93.67 89.56 94.27
CA ASP A 605 93.83 89.40 95.72
C ASP A 605 94.34 88.00 96.12
N ALA A 606 94.04 86.96 95.33
CA ALA A 606 94.41 85.57 95.63
C ALA A 606 95.78 85.13 95.08
N LEU A 607 96.30 85.74 94.01
CA LEU A 607 97.48 85.24 93.27
C LEU A 607 98.64 86.25 93.13
N GLY A 608 98.43 87.52 93.49
CA GLY A 608 99.48 88.55 93.42
C GLY A 608 99.83 89.01 92.00
N THR A 609 100.42 90.20 91.91
CA THR A 609 100.50 91.00 90.67
C THR A 609 101.38 90.40 89.57
N GLN A 610 102.27 89.43 89.86
CA GLN A 610 103.12 88.78 88.86
C GLN A 610 102.68 87.37 88.46
N GLY A 611 101.81 86.69 89.23
CA GLY A 611 101.32 85.35 88.88
C GLY A 611 100.23 85.39 87.80
N TYR A 612 99.33 86.38 87.89
CA TYR A 612 98.13 86.43 87.06
C TYR A 612 98.41 86.70 85.57
N THR A 613 99.44 87.48 85.25
CA THR A 613 99.77 87.87 83.86
C THR A 613 100.26 86.71 83.00
N ALA A 614 100.98 85.75 83.58
CA ALA A 614 101.47 84.57 82.88
C ALA A 614 100.34 83.61 82.49
N MET A 615 99.38 83.38 83.40
CA MET A 615 98.15 82.61 83.14
C MET A 615 97.33 83.21 82.00
N GLN A 616 97.07 84.52 82.06
CA GLN A 616 96.31 85.23 81.04
C GLN A 616 96.96 85.11 79.65
N LEU A 617 98.30 85.17 79.57
CA LEU A 617 99.05 85.07 78.32
C LEU A 617 98.99 83.66 77.72
N MET A 618 99.13 82.60 78.53
CA MET A 618 98.99 81.22 78.04
C MET A 618 97.59 80.93 77.51
N GLN A 619 96.54 81.40 78.20
CA GLN A 619 95.16 81.13 77.80
C GLN A 619 94.81 81.79 76.45
N ILE A 620 95.29 83.03 76.21
CA ILE A 620 95.10 83.75 74.94
C ILE A 620 95.79 83.04 73.75
N ILE A 621 96.87 82.28 74.00
CA ILE A 621 97.56 81.49 72.98
C ILE A 621 96.79 80.20 72.65
N GLY A 622 96.14 79.57 73.65
CA GLY A 622 95.32 78.38 73.45
C GLY A 622 94.05 78.63 72.62
N ASP A 623 93.27 79.66 72.98
CA ASP A 623 91.95 79.92 72.40
C ASP A 623 91.95 80.33 70.91
N ARG A 624 93.12 80.57 70.29
CA ARG A 624 93.25 81.03 68.89
C ARG A 624 93.68 79.98 67.86
N ASN A 625 93.94 78.74 68.27
CA ASN A 625 93.99 77.52 67.45
C ASN A 625 94.44 77.68 65.96
N VAL A 626 95.67 78.17 65.73
CA VAL A 626 96.24 78.41 64.39
C VAL A 626 96.85 77.12 63.81
N ARG A 627 96.60 76.82 62.53
CA ARG A 627 97.04 75.58 61.87
C ARG A 627 97.61 75.84 60.46
N LEU A 628 98.76 75.26 60.14
CA LEU A 628 99.52 75.47 58.89
C LEU A 628 99.74 74.14 58.13
N ILE A 629 99.24 74.03 56.89
CA ILE A 629 99.98 73.57 55.68
C ILE A 629 99.13 73.87 54.41
N PRO A 630 99.72 74.20 53.24
CA PRO A 630 98.99 74.49 51.99
C PRO A 630 99.24 73.45 50.87
N ASP A 631 98.32 73.38 49.89
CA ASP A 631 98.55 72.68 48.61
C ASP A 631 98.15 73.52 47.37
N ILE A 632 99.12 73.62 46.47
CA ILE A 632 99.13 73.85 45.01
C ILE A 632 97.77 73.73 44.25
N LEU A 633 97.35 74.71 43.40
CA LEU A 633 97.76 74.98 41.99
C LEU A 633 97.41 73.83 41.00
N VAL A 634 96.90 74.02 39.77
CA VAL A 634 96.72 75.25 38.94
C VAL A 634 95.63 75.05 37.85
N GLY A 635 95.03 76.16 37.36
CA GLY A 635 94.57 76.40 35.96
C GLY A 635 93.53 75.48 35.27
N GLY A 636 92.82 75.91 34.22
CA GLY A 636 92.72 77.23 33.59
C GLY A 636 92.79 77.19 32.04
N SER A 637 92.00 78.06 31.39
CA SER A 637 91.96 78.36 29.92
C SER A 637 90.96 77.58 29.05
N ASN A 638 90.07 78.36 28.40
CA ASN A 638 89.51 78.30 27.03
C ASN A 638 89.29 76.96 26.29
N GLY A 639 88.11 76.83 25.67
CA GLY A 639 87.89 75.94 24.51
C GLY A 639 86.41 75.77 24.13
N THR A 640 86.03 76.12 22.89
CA THR A 640 84.63 76.04 22.41
C THR A 640 84.40 74.77 21.56
N THR A 641 83.12 74.36 21.44
CA THR A 641 82.50 73.45 20.44
C THR A 641 82.47 71.92 20.68
N ASN A 642 81.23 71.41 20.64
CA ASN A 642 80.69 70.18 20.04
C ASN A 642 81.40 68.81 20.19
N GLY A 643 80.66 67.80 20.68
CA GLY A 643 81.02 66.38 20.52
C GLY A 643 80.09 65.37 21.20
N LEU A 644 79.02 64.92 20.51
CA LEU A 644 78.21 63.77 20.91
C LEU A 644 78.86 62.46 20.41
N VAL A 645 79.47 61.64 21.28
CA VAL A 645 79.60 60.17 21.06
C VAL A 645 79.98 59.36 22.32
N ASP A 646 80.93 59.81 23.14
CA ASP A 646 81.73 58.90 24.00
C ASP A 646 81.06 58.38 25.29
N GLY A 647 79.78 58.68 25.52
CA GLY A 647 79.06 58.31 26.75
C GLY A 647 78.46 56.91 26.78
N LEU A 648 78.24 56.27 25.62
CA LEU A 648 77.38 55.06 25.53
C LEU A 648 78.13 53.73 25.61
N LEU A 649 79.46 53.73 25.46
CA LEU A 649 80.26 52.51 25.29
C LEU A 649 80.69 51.86 26.61
N SER A 650 80.69 52.61 27.71
CA SER A 650 81.14 52.16 29.04
C SER A 650 80.12 51.29 29.78
N MET A 651 78.82 51.52 29.57
CA MET A 651 77.74 50.83 30.30
C MET A 651 77.50 49.39 29.85
N ILE A 652 78.02 48.99 28.68
CA ILE A 652 77.89 47.63 28.13
C ILE A 652 78.97 46.68 28.69
N LEU A 653 80.05 47.19 29.28
CA LEU A 653 81.24 46.39 29.63
C LEU A 653 81.23 45.77 31.05
N TRP A 654 80.22 46.04 31.89
CA TRP A 654 80.29 45.76 33.34
C TRP A 654 79.29 44.73 33.90
N ASN A 655 78.40 44.14 33.09
CA ASN A 655 77.33 43.28 33.63
C ASN A 655 77.13 41.90 32.95
N GLN A 656 78.20 41.30 32.40
CA GLN A 656 78.30 39.85 32.20
C GLN A 656 79.76 39.37 32.30
N THR A 657 80.12 38.57 33.32
CA THR A 657 81.08 37.44 33.20
C THR A 657 81.17 36.58 34.47
N ASN A 658 80.24 35.63 34.61
CA ASN A 658 80.46 34.30 35.19
C ASN A 658 79.25 33.44 34.78
N LYS A 659 79.28 32.87 33.56
CA LYS A 659 79.76 31.50 33.25
C LYS A 659 78.85 30.41 33.87
N THR A 660 77.96 29.74 33.12
CA THR A 660 78.15 28.75 32.01
C THR A 660 78.82 27.44 32.47
N GLY A 661 78.32 26.24 32.12
CA GLY A 661 77.12 25.88 31.35
C GLY A 661 77.15 24.41 30.86
N GLU A 662 76.12 23.99 30.10
CA GLU A 662 76.01 22.75 29.28
C GLU A 662 76.04 21.37 30.01
N VAL A 663 75.41 20.28 29.55
CA VAL A 663 74.49 20.03 28.39
C VAL A 663 73.09 19.54 28.92
N THR A 664 72.25 18.59 28.44
CA THR A 664 72.17 17.59 27.34
C THR A 664 70.66 17.20 27.12
N PRO A 665 70.24 16.60 25.98
CA PRO A 665 68.84 16.14 25.73
C PRO A 665 68.58 14.71 26.28
N PRO A 666 67.33 14.14 26.31
CA PRO A 666 66.20 14.37 25.37
C PRO A 666 64.74 14.30 25.93
N ILE A 667 63.76 14.26 25.01
CA ILE A 667 62.29 14.03 25.15
C ILE A 667 61.50 15.15 25.88
N PRO A 668 60.27 15.51 25.41
CA PRO A 668 59.07 14.73 25.76
C PRO A 668 58.02 14.51 24.62
N ILE A 669 57.59 13.25 24.57
CA ILE A 669 56.33 12.62 24.12
C ILE A 669 55.27 13.45 23.35
N THR A 670 54.83 12.84 22.23
CA THR A 670 53.75 13.20 21.30
C THR A 670 52.32 13.26 21.89
N PRO A 671 51.37 13.94 21.21
CA PRO A 671 49.93 13.72 21.42
C PRO A 671 49.49 12.33 20.91
N PRO A 672 48.27 11.90 21.28
CA PRO A 672 47.21 11.73 20.28
C PRO A 672 45.88 12.37 20.76
N VAL A 673 44.89 12.74 19.93
CA VAL A 673 44.70 12.82 18.46
C VAL A 673 43.49 13.80 18.28
N SER A 674 43.49 14.81 17.39
CA SER A 674 43.08 14.77 15.97
C SER A 674 41.64 14.23 15.76
N GLN A 675 40.75 14.72 14.89
CA GLN A 675 40.67 15.80 13.88
C GLN A 675 39.14 16.03 13.62
N ASN A 676 38.59 16.98 12.85
CA ASN A 676 39.06 18.02 11.92
C ASN A 676 37.99 19.16 11.91
N GLY A 677 38.14 20.31 11.22
CA GLY A 677 39.21 20.76 10.34
C GLY A 677 38.96 20.56 8.83
N ASN A 678 38.02 21.31 8.23
CA ASN A 678 38.18 21.94 6.89
C ASN A 678 36.90 22.63 6.40
N SER A 679 37.09 23.76 5.73
CA SER A 679 36.08 24.36 4.83
C SER A 679 36.59 24.24 3.40
N GLN A 680 35.90 23.46 2.57
CA GLN A 680 36.00 23.58 1.11
C GLN A 680 34.59 23.53 0.52
N LEU A 681 34.20 24.61 -0.17
CA LEU A 681 33.29 24.45 -1.28
C LEU A 681 34.04 23.70 -2.38
N LEU A 682 33.41 22.69 -2.97
CA LEU A 682 33.77 22.23 -4.30
C LEU A 682 32.47 22.14 -5.11
N VAL A 683 32.50 22.73 -6.30
CA VAL A 683 31.34 22.89 -7.18
C VAL A 683 30.94 21.54 -7.78
N GLU A 684 29.69 21.14 -7.62
CA GLU A 684 29.05 20.19 -8.54
C GLU A 684 28.26 20.96 -9.61
N LEU A 685 28.79 20.91 -10.83
CA LEU A 685 28.10 21.15 -12.10
C LEU A 685 28.54 20.01 -13.04
N PRO A 686 27.74 19.69 -14.09
CA PRO A 686 27.39 18.30 -14.35
C PRO A 686 28.44 17.50 -15.12
N LYS A 687 28.20 16.18 -15.18
CA LYS A 687 28.68 15.33 -16.27
C LYS A 687 27.51 14.73 -17.01
N ASP A 688 27.35 15.14 -18.27
CA ASP A 688 26.64 14.36 -19.26
C ASP A 688 27.28 12.98 -19.43
N LYS A 689 26.46 11.93 -19.44
CA LYS A 689 26.58 10.84 -20.41
C LYS A 689 25.34 9.96 -20.51
#